data_AF-A0A496CK36-F1
#
_entry.id   AF-A0A496CK36-F1
#
_cell.length_a   1.000
_cell.length_b   1.000
_cell.length_c   1.000
_cell.angle_alpha   90.00
_cell.angle_beta   90.00
_cell.angle_gamma   90.00
#
_symmetry.space_group_name_H-M   'P 1'
#
loop_
_entity.id
_entity.type
_entity.pdbx_description
1 polymer ?
#
loop_
_entity_poly.entity_id
_entity_poly.type
_entity_poly.pdbx_seq_one_letter_code
_entity_poly.pdbx_strand_id
1 'polypeptide(L)'
;MKQLKAIYYGLFAWGIASGCSGGLPDHPEEGRGDEPVPVFFCLRQEPVVSIACVDGLTKADPPATGETTELAINDLTVLQFDWDGTTGDGTDAECVTSRFILSPQPETGTDIENLYSIGLRSQNNADQYIIFIANAGAVFQDYEGGTLGAFREKTVALDQQTMNEKNIMMIAAVKASFTSGGNQGNPIAVDLQRLVARIRFTWKKNLKVTGANFTPSVLKIGNVPNVLRYADGFVDTAAGADYPEKKEANFKDYTSIVAGIDKGYTWYVPLNRHAKTGKGATSYEKDAINAPDAFCTYVELSGVYTTPNMPDQLVSYRFYPGGNTTNDYTIDRNCAYDIQAVIEGLNSFDKRVTKKTFEYTEPANCFVIAPEPGNELSFNPYLAPGASVAGTGVLYEDRLIDGRFSRVAGVKILWQTVEGLIRSVSLTQGMVDIATNTDGVAGNALVAIYDDEGTILWSWHIWVTPYEKVLYKNGTNGRLQNYAGQTWMDRNLGALSTIKGDEGARGVYYQWGRKDPFVTSVVAGGTAPAHRDMGTALNIDKLVENPTVFFTNQADNTWNGGGPLPALWQATGSKTLFDPCPAGWRLPGKTAWETFVWSTNFSWDSSTSSGAARDVEGETLPAWYPLSGRLDNSSMEYAASPAYLWSASFGNTMPYVFQFSSSGASTVETSGAWGAAVRCVKQ
;
A
#
# COMPACT_ATOMS: atom_id res chain seq x y z
N MET A 1 -2.30 8.19 28.28
CA MET A 1 -0.95 7.81 28.76
C MET A 1 -0.30 6.92 27.72
N LYS A 2 0.97 7.19 27.38
CA LYS A 2 1.72 6.84 26.14
C LYS A 2 1.32 7.73 24.96
N GLN A 3 1.68 9.02 24.91
CA GLN A 3 3.00 9.68 24.90
C GLN A 3 3.91 9.32 23.71
N LEU A 4 3.98 10.33 22.82
CA LEU A 4 4.99 10.71 21.84
C LEU A 4 6.25 9.83 21.74
N LYS A 5 6.52 9.36 20.52
CA LYS A 5 7.88 9.14 20.02
C LYS A 5 8.05 9.86 18.68
N ALA A 6 8.30 11.16 18.77
CA ALA A 6 9.05 11.90 17.77
C ALA A 6 10.31 12.38 18.50
N ILE A 7 11.42 11.65 18.35
CA ILE A 7 12.72 12.11 18.80
C ILE A 7 13.30 12.91 17.63
N TYR A 8 12.89 14.18 17.57
CA TYR A 8 13.66 15.25 16.97
C TYR A 8 14.80 15.59 17.92
N TYR A 9 16.06 15.40 17.49
CA TYR A 9 17.18 16.11 18.09
C TYR A 9 17.42 17.39 17.29
N GLY A 10 16.69 18.44 17.65
CA GLY A 10 16.95 19.81 17.24
C GLY A 10 16.97 20.68 18.49
N LEU A 11 18.12 20.76 19.14
CA LEU A 11 18.35 21.68 20.25
C LEU A 11 18.43 23.11 19.68
N PHE A 12 17.31 23.84 19.77
CA PHE A 12 17.29 25.29 19.67
C PHE A 12 17.92 25.88 20.94
N ALA A 13 19.16 26.35 20.84
CA ALA A 13 19.71 27.32 21.77
C ALA A 13 19.57 28.71 21.14
N TRP A 14 18.65 29.51 21.68
CA TRP A 14 18.64 30.95 21.47
C TRP A 14 19.90 31.54 22.13
N GLY A 15 20.83 32.01 21.30
CA GLY A 15 21.98 32.80 21.71
C GLY A 15 22.12 33.98 20.76
N ILE A 16 21.78 35.17 21.23
CA ILE A 16 22.09 36.43 20.55
C ILE A 16 23.58 36.65 20.75
N ALA A 17 24.41 36.50 19.71
CA ALA A 17 25.78 37.01 19.73
C ALA A 17 26.30 37.20 18.30
N SER A 18 26.54 38.47 17.97
CA SER A 18 27.36 38.93 16.86
C SER A 18 28.80 38.44 16.97
N GLY A 19 29.40 38.06 15.83
CA GLY A 19 30.82 38.25 15.56
C GLY A 19 31.78 37.06 15.79
N CYS A 20 32.55 36.81 14.73
CA CYS A 20 33.94 36.34 14.71
C CYS A 20 34.26 34.82 14.71
N SER A 21 35.19 34.53 13.81
CA SER A 21 35.90 33.30 13.43
C SER A 21 36.56 32.48 14.54
N GLY A 22 36.70 31.18 14.29
CA GLY A 22 37.74 30.30 14.86
C GLY A 22 37.28 28.83 14.83
N GLY A 23 38.05 27.81 14.46
CA GLY A 23 39.45 27.69 14.02
C GLY A 23 39.69 26.24 13.53
N LEU A 24 40.68 26.06 12.65
CA LEU A 24 41.10 24.78 12.04
C LEU A 24 42.04 23.96 12.96
N PRO A 25 42.18 22.64 12.75
CA PRO A 25 43.37 21.88 13.13
C PRO A 25 44.38 21.80 11.98
N ASP A 26 45.65 22.07 12.29
CA ASP A 26 46.83 22.05 11.41
C ASP A 26 47.19 20.64 10.89
N HIS A 27 47.49 20.56 9.59
CA HIS A 27 48.47 19.63 9.02
C HIS A 27 49.20 20.33 7.85
N PRO A 28 50.54 20.45 7.84
CA PRO A 28 51.26 21.16 6.80
C PRO A 28 51.67 20.21 5.67
N GLU A 29 51.19 20.48 4.45
CA GLU A 29 51.86 20.04 3.21
C GLU A 29 52.05 21.26 2.30
N GLU A 30 53.32 21.63 2.08
CA GLU A 30 53.74 22.81 1.33
C GLU A 30 53.35 22.71 -0.16
N GLY A 31 52.50 23.62 -0.63
CA GLY A 31 52.20 23.81 -2.06
C GLY A 31 50.75 24.22 -2.40
N ARG A 32 49.83 24.21 -1.44
CA ARG A 32 48.42 24.63 -1.60
C ARG A 32 48.25 26.11 -1.23
N GLY A 33 47.41 26.84 -1.97
CA GLY A 33 46.90 28.12 -1.49
C GLY A 33 45.91 27.86 -0.36
N ASP A 34 46.38 27.84 0.88
CA ASP A 34 45.63 27.27 2.02
C ASP A 34 44.42 28.12 2.47
N GLU A 35 44.42 29.43 2.24
CA GLU A 35 43.32 30.31 2.66
C GLU A 35 42.19 30.39 1.62
N PRO A 36 40.92 30.18 2.03
CA PRO A 36 39.77 30.40 1.17
C PRO A 36 39.66 31.87 0.75
N VAL A 37 39.50 32.11 -0.56
CA VAL A 37 39.27 33.43 -1.16
C VAL A 37 37.81 33.57 -1.59
N PRO A 38 37.22 34.77 -1.52
CA PRO A 38 35.86 34.99 -1.99
C PRO A 38 35.79 34.87 -3.51
N VAL A 39 34.91 34.02 -4.00
CA VAL A 39 34.58 33.88 -5.42
C VAL A 39 33.09 34.15 -5.62
N PHE A 40 32.77 35.06 -6.54
CA PHE A 40 31.42 35.55 -6.76
C PHE A 40 30.69 34.81 -7.89
N PHE A 41 29.51 34.28 -7.58
CA PHE A 41 28.64 33.52 -8.49
C PHE A 41 27.23 34.10 -8.57
N CYS A 42 26.63 34.10 -9.74
CA CYS A 42 25.20 34.37 -9.94
C CYS A 42 24.46 33.05 -10.07
N LEU A 43 23.71 32.64 -9.04
CA LEU A 43 22.88 31.44 -9.11
C LEU A 43 21.57 31.75 -9.84
N ARG A 44 21.26 30.95 -10.86
CA ARG A 44 19.99 30.99 -11.58
C ARG A 44 19.41 29.58 -11.62
N GLN A 45 18.10 29.47 -11.67
CA GLN A 45 17.44 28.19 -11.91
C GLN A 45 17.06 28.10 -13.37
N GLU A 46 17.46 27.01 -14.02
CA GLU A 46 17.08 26.81 -15.41
C GLU A 46 15.55 26.60 -15.51
N PRO A 47 14.88 27.28 -16.47
CA PRO A 47 13.46 27.08 -16.70
C PRO A 47 13.13 25.60 -16.94
N VAL A 48 11.98 25.16 -16.42
CA VAL A 48 11.48 23.81 -16.68
C VAL A 48 10.97 23.72 -18.10
N VAL A 49 11.35 22.67 -18.83
CA VAL A 49 10.70 22.35 -20.11
C VAL A 49 9.35 21.69 -19.83
N SER A 50 8.27 22.39 -20.14
CA SER A 50 6.90 21.88 -19.94
C SER A 50 6.42 21.12 -21.17
N ILE A 51 6.02 19.86 -20.99
CA ILE A 51 5.51 18.98 -22.03
C ILE A 51 4.08 18.59 -21.64
N ALA A 52 3.11 19.13 -22.38
CA ALA A 52 1.72 18.78 -22.21
C ALA A 52 1.44 17.44 -22.91
N CYS A 53 1.04 16.41 -22.16
CA CYS A 53 0.72 15.10 -22.71
C CYS A 53 -0.74 15.04 -23.21
N VAL A 54 -1.11 15.99 -24.06
CA VAL A 54 -2.44 16.12 -24.70
C VAL A 54 -2.27 16.00 -26.22
N ASP A 55 -3.29 15.47 -26.91
CA ASP A 55 -3.22 15.25 -28.36
C ASP A 55 -2.89 16.55 -29.12
N GLY A 56 -1.81 16.51 -29.91
CA GLY A 56 -1.40 17.61 -30.80
C GLY A 56 -0.27 18.51 -30.30
N LEU A 57 0.34 18.25 -29.14
CA LEU A 57 1.51 19.00 -28.61
C LEU A 57 2.75 18.11 -28.48
N THR A 58 3.92 18.66 -28.79
CA THR A 58 5.23 17.98 -28.79
C THR A 58 6.27 18.75 -27.97
N LYS A 59 7.40 18.11 -27.62
CA LYS A 59 8.56 18.77 -26.97
C LYS A 59 9.10 20.00 -27.72
N ALA A 60 8.76 20.17 -29.00
CA ALA A 60 9.17 21.32 -29.82
C ALA A 60 8.23 22.54 -29.69
N ASP A 61 7.06 22.39 -29.07
CA ASP A 61 6.13 23.49 -28.84
C ASP A 61 6.56 24.27 -27.58
N PRO A 62 6.52 25.62 -27.59
CA PRO A 62 6.89 26.42 -26.42
C PRO A 62 6.04 26.02 -25.21
N PRO A 63 6.62 26.04 -23.99
CA PRO A 63 5.92 25.58 -22.79
C PRO A 63 4.54 26.26 -22.68
N ALA A 64 3.49 25.46 -22.54
CA ALA A 64 2.09 25.92 -22.53
C ALA A 64 1.83 27.01 -21.47
N THR A 65 2.67 27.05 -20.44
CA THR A 65 2.88 28.17 -19.52
C THR A 65 4.28 27.98 -18.95
N GLY A 66 5.17 28.96 -19.07
CA GLY A 66 6.42 28.94 -18.30
C GLY A 66 6.06 29.06 -16.82
N GLU A 67 5.86 27.95 -16.12
CA GLU A 67 5.78 27.95 -14.66
C GLU A 67 7.17 28.28 -14.12
N THR A 68 7.45 29.57 -13.95
CA THR A 68 8.65 30.08 -13.28
C THR A 68 8.39 30.15 -11.77
N THR A 69 8.10 29.01 -11.14
CA THR A 69 8.21 28.94 -9.68
C THR A 69 9.69 28.77 -9.34
N GLU A 70 10.34 29.88 -9.00
CA GLU A 70 11.65 29.86 -8.37
C GLU A 70 11.55 29.01 -7.09
N LEU A 71 12.30 27.90 -7.06
CA LEU A 71 12.27 26.96 -5.95
C LEU A 71 13.17 27.46 -4.82
N ALA A 72 12.82 27.15 -3.58
CA ALA A 72 13.68 27.47 -2.46
C ALA A 72 15.02 26.70 -2.54
N ILE A 73 16.12 27.40 -2.27
CA ILE A 73 17.43 26.80 -1.98
C ILE A 73 17.57 26.78 -0.46
N ASN A 74 17.21 25.65 0.15
CA ASN A 74 17.25 25.48 1.62
C ASN A 74 18.67 25.24 2.13
N ASP A 75 19.49 24.60 1.32
CA ASP A 75 20.92 24.37 1.53
C ASP A 75 21.65 24.34 0.18
N LEU A 76 22.95 24.64 0.23
CA LEU A 76 23.83 24.62 -0.93
C LEU A 76 25.17 23.99 -0.55
N THR A 77 25.56 22.95 -1.26
CA THR A 77 26.92 22.41 -1.25
C THR A 77 27.67 22.91 -2.48
N VAL A 78 28.89 23.40 -2.29
CA VAL A 78 29.82 23.76 -3.37
C VAL A 78 31.08 22.92 -3.25
N LEU A 79 31.36 22.14 -4.29
CA LEU A 79 32.54 21.27 -4.38
C LEU A 79 33.50 21.83 -5.43
N GLN A 80 34.75 22.03 -5.05
CA GLN A 80 35.82 22.47 -5.95
C GLN A 80 36.75 21.30 -6.24
N PHE A 81 36.88 20.92 -7.50
CA PHE A 81 37.86 19.96 -7.96
C PHE A 81 39.01 20.67 -8.68
N ASP A 82 40.24 20.27 -8.37
CA ASP A 82 41.44 20.78 -9.06
C ASP A 82 41.55 20.17 -10.47
N TRP A 83 40.72 20.69 -11.38
CA TRP A 83 40.61 20.24 -12.76
C TRP A 83 40.13 21.39 -13.65
N ASP A 84 40.75 21.54 -14.82
CA ASP A 84 40.41 22.56 -15.83
C ASP A 84 39.10 22.25 -16.61
N GLY A 85 38.52 21.07 -16.39
CA GLY A 85 37.37 20.59 -17.13
C GLY A 85 37.62 20.22 -18.59
N THR A 86 38.89 20.13 -19.01
CA THR A 86 39.30 19.79 -20.40
C THR A 86 40.35 18.70 -20.48
N THR A 87 41.24 18.58 -19.50
CA THR A 87 42.35 17.64 -19.53
C THR A 87 41.90 16.26 -19.03
N GLY A 88 41.78 15.30 -19.95
CA GLY A 88 41.23 13.98 -19.63
C GLY A 88 39.75 14.04 -19.24
N ASP A 89 39.29 13.07 -18.46
CA ASP A 89 37.90 13.02 -17.96
C ASP A 89 37.75 13.57 -16.52
N GLY A 90 38.87 13.98 -15.90
CA GLY A 90 38.91 14.49 -14.53
C GLY A 90 38.61 13.46 -13.45
N THR A 91 38.56 12.15 -13.76
CA THR A 91 38.13 11.11 -12.81
C THR A 91 38.93 11.09 -11.51
N ASP A 92 40.24 11.31 -11.58
CA ASP A 92 41.14 11.33 -10.42
C ASP A 92 41.31 12.72 -9.79
N ALA A 93 40.61 13.75 -10.30
CA ALA A 93 40.70 15.10 -9.76
C ALA A 93 40.19 15.13 -8.31
N GLU A 94 41.02 15.63 -7.40
CA GLU A 94 40.72 15.74 -5.98
C GLU A 94 39.83 16.96 -5.70
N CYS A 95 38.87 16.78 -4.80
CA CYS A 95 38.07 17.83 -4.22
C CYS A 95 38.92 18.62 -3.21
N VAL A 96 39.42 19.78 -3.61
CA VAL A 96 40.28 20.62 -2.77
C VAL A 96 39.49 21.52 -1.81
N THR A 97 38.20 21.72 -2.06
CA THR A 97 37.31 22.49 -1.17
C THR A 97 35.90 21.91 -1.18
N SER A 98 35.31 21.70 0.00
CA SER A 98 33.88 21.46 0.17
C SER A 98 33.28 22.54 1.07
N ARG A 99 32.19 23.17 0.62
CA ARG A 99 31.44 24.17 1.40
C ARG A 99 29.99 23.75 1.49
N PHE A 100 29.48 23.65 2.72
CA PHE A 100 28.07 23.47 3.00
C PHE A 100 27.52 24.76 3.60
N ILE A 101 26.45 25.30 2.99
CA ILE A 101 25.80 26.54 3.41
C ILE A 101 24.34 26.22 3.69
N LEU A 102 23.93 26.37 4.94
CA LEU A 102 22.54 26.25 5.34
C LEU A 102 21.82 27.57 5.08
N SER A 103 20.68 27.52 4.39
CA SER A 103 19.85 28.69 4.06
C SER A 103 20.63 29.83 3.40
N PRO A 104 21.34 29.56 2.28
CA PRO A 104 22.19 30.55 1.63
C PRO A 104 21.40 31.81 1.29
N GLN A 105 21.99 32.97 1.56
CA GLN A 105 21.39 34.26 1.24
C GLN A 105 22.25 34.97 0.18
N PRO A 106 21.64 35.62 -0.82
CA PRO A 106 22.39 36.43 -1.75
C PRO A 106 22.99 37.66 -1.06
N GLU A 107 24.06 38.19 -1.63
CA GLU A 107 24.71 39.42 -1.21
C GLU A 107 23.72 40.59 -1.24
N THR A 108 23.83 41.48 -0.26
CA THR A 108 22.96 42.66 -0.14
C THR A 108 23.69 43.92 -0.58
N GLY A 109 22.94 44.91 -1.10
CA GLY A 109 23.52 46.19 -1.53
C GLY A 109 24.23 46.16 -2.89
N THR A 110 23.90 45.18 -3.74
CA THR A 110 24.37 45.04 -5.13
C THR A 110 23.19 45.10 -6.10
N ASP A 111 23.42 45.60 -7.32
CA ASP A 111 22.43 45.58 -8.42
C ASP A 111 22.38 44.23 -9.15
N ILE A 112 23.20 43.27 -8.73
CA ILE A 112 23.29 41.93 -9.33
C ILE A 112 22.40 40.96 -8.54
N GLU A 113 21.33 40.50 -9.17
CA GLU A 113 20.40 39.53 -8.58
C GLU A 113 21.10 38.18 -8.32
N ASN A 114 20.72 37.53 -7.21
CA ASN A 114 21.18 36.19 -6.81
C ASN A 114 22.71 36.04 -6.83
N LEU A 115 23.43 37.08 -6.41
CA LEU A 115 24.88 37.07 -6.24
C LEU A 115 25.25 36.38 -4.92
N TYR A 116 26.18 35.43 -4.95
CA TYR A 116 26.68 34.73 -3.76
C TYR A 116 28.21 34.81 -3.70
N SER A 117 28.75 35.11 -2.53
CA SER A 117 30.19 35.00 -2.25
C SER A 117 30.51 33.65 -1.61
N ILE A 118 31.33 32.84 -2.28
CA ILE A 118 31.71 31.50 -1.83
C ILE A 118 33.22 31.43 -1.62
N GLY A 119 33.64 30.99 -0.43
CA GLY A 119 35.07 30.84 -0.10
C GLY A 119 35.68 29.58 -0.71
N LEU A 120 36.51 29.72 -1.74
CA LEU A 120 37.20 28.64 -2.47
C LEU A 120 38.74 28.77 -2.37
N ARG A 121 39.52 27.72 -2.60
CA ARG A 121 40.99 27.76 -2.48
C ARG A 121 41.67 27.91 -3.84
N SER A 122 42.48 28.94 -4.06
CA SER A 122 43.23 29.06 -5.33
C SER A 122 44.22 27.91 -5.49
N GLN A 123 44.26 27.28 -6.66
CA GLN A 123 45.22 26.21 -6.99
C GLN A 123 46.25 26.69 -8.01
N ASN A 124 47.29 25.88 -8.24
CA ASN A 124 48.28 26.13 -9.29
C ASN A 124 47.64 26.18 -10.68
N ASN A 125 46.58 25.39 -10.88
CA ASN A 125 45.71 25.52 -12.02
C ASN A 125 44.73 26.68 -11.80
N ALA A 126 44.81 27.72 -12.63
CA ALA A 126 43.91 28.86 -12.51
C ALA A 126 42.45 28.47 -12.78
N ASP A 127 42.22 27.47 -13.65
CA ASP A 127 40.90 26.96 -13.98
C ASP A 127 40.53 25.80 -13.06
N GLN A 128 39.37 25.91 -12.43
CA GLN A 128 38.86 24.95 -11.46
C GLN A 128 37.46 24.48 -11.87
N TYR A 129 37.13 23.22 -11.54
CA TYR A 129 35.83 22.62 -11.84
C TYR A 129 34.96 22.65 -10.58
N ILE A 130 33.91 23.46 -10.61
CA ILE A 130 33.07 23.74 -9.45
C ILE A 130 31.69 23.12 -9.65
N ILE A 131 31.24 22.32 -8.68
CA ILE A 131 29.91 21.71 -8.66
C ILE A 131 29.08 22.35 -7.56
N PHE A 132 27.89 22.83 -7.92
CA PHE A 132 26.89 23.38 -7.03
C PHE A 132 25.75 22.38 -6.87
N ILE A 133 25.41 22.02 -5.64
CA ILE A 133 24.33 21.06 -5.32
C ILE A 133 23.39 21.70 -4.32
N ALA A 134 22.17 22.01 -4.74
CA ALA A 134 21.14 22.58 -3.88
C ALA A 134 20.24 21.48 -3.29
N ASN A 135 19.79 21.66 -2.06
CA ASN A 135 18.81 20.82 -1.36
C ASN A 135 19.23 19.35 -1.20
N ALA A 136 20.53 19.09 -1.12
CA ALA A 136 21.07 17.75 -0.88
C ALA A 136 21.31 17.47 0.62
N GLY A 137 21.09 18.47 1.47
CA GLY A 137 21.46 18.41 2.88
C GLY A 137 22.97 18.28 3.06
N ALA A 138 23.38 17.82 4.24
CA ALA A 138 24.79 17.73 4.64
C ALA A 138 25.59 16.59 3.97
N VAL A 139 25.04 15.91 2.96
CA VAL A 139 25.61 14.68 2.36
C VAL A 139 27.06 14.86 1.90
N PHE A 140 27.42 16.06 1.43
CA PHE A 140 28.72 16.36 0.86
C PHE A 140 29.55 17.36 1.68
N GLN A 141 29.13 17.69 2.91
CA GLN A 141 29.81 18.71 3.72
C GLN A 141 31.30 18.37 3.97
N ASP A 142 31.62 17.08 4.12
CA ASP A 142 32.95 16.55 4.44
C ASP A 142 33.57 15.82 3.23
N TYR A 143 33.38 16.36 2.02
CA TYR A 143 33.84 15.73 0.76
C TYR A 143 35.26 16.16 0.33
N GLU A 144 35.98 16.98 1.11
CA GLU A 144 37.37 17.34 0.82
C GLU A 144 38.26 16.07 0.76
N GLY A 145 39.15 15.99 -0.23
CA GLY A 145 39.98 14.80 -0.50
C GLY A 145 39.28 13.69 -1.31
N GLY A 146 37.97 13.76 -1.53
CA GLY A 146 37.25 12.86 -2.43
C GLY A 146 37.57 13.13 -3.90
N THR A 147 37.32 12.18 -4.81
CA THR A 147 37.57 12.37 -6.25
C THR A 147 36.30 12.70 -7.03
N LEU A 148 36.44 13.35 -8.19
CA LEU A 148 35.32 13.60 -9.10
C LEU A 148 34.73 12.30 -9.64
N GLY A 149 35.55 11.28 -9.91
CA GLY A 149 35.10 9.93 -10.26
C GLY A 149 34.22 9.30 -9.19
N ALA A 150 34.64 9.37 -7.92
CA ALA A 150 33.83 8.88 -6.81
C ALA A 150 32.53 9.68 -6.63
N PHE A 151 32.53 10.98 -6.93
CA PHE A 151 31.34 11.83 -6.88
C PHE A 151 30.34 11.41 -7.97
N ARG A 152 30.84 11.10 -9.17
CA ARG A 152 30.00 10.68 -10.30
C ARG A 152 29.19 9.43 -10.03
N GLU A 153 29.66 8.56 -9.14
CA GLU A 153 28.95 7.33 -8.72
C GLU A 153 27.99 7.54 -7.54
N LYS A 154 27.89 8.76 -6.99
CA LYS A 154 27.01 9.03 -5.84
C LYS A 154 25.55 9.02 -6.26
N THR A 155 24.76 8.24 -5.52
CA THR A 155 23.34 8.07 -5.73
C THR A 155 22.53 8.39 -4.47
N VAL A 156 21.24 8.65 -4.67
CA VAL A 156 20.25 8.85 -3.62
C VAL A 156 18.95 8.14 -4.02
N ALA A 157 18.33 7.46 -3.06
CA ALA A 157 17.00 6.90 -3.24
C ALA A 157 15.96 8.00 -3.05
N LEU A 158 14.99 8.08 -3.96
CA LEU A 158 13.85 8.97 -3.82
C LEU A 158 12.70 8.29 -3.07
N ASP A 159 12.06 9.07 -2.21
CA ASP A 159 10.80 8.73 -1.54
C ASP A 159 9.70 9.69 -2.00
N GLN A 160 8.65 9.12 -2.60
CA GLN A 160 7.53 9.89 -3.15
C GLN A 160 6.71 10.65 -2.11
N GLN A 161 6.78 10.26 -0.83
CA GLN A 161 5.98 10.87 0.22
C GLN A 161 6.64 12.14 0.77
N THR A 162 7.96 12.24 0.68
CA THR A 162 8.73 13.39 1.18
C THR A 162 9.16 14.35 0.08
N MET A 163 9.32 13.87 -1.17
CA MET A 163 9.68 14.71 -2.31
C MET A 163 8.54 15.67 -2.70
N ASN A 164 8.83 16.96 -2.70
CA ASN A 164 7.89 18.02 -3.08
C ASN A 164 8.62 19.28 -3.56
N GLU A 165 7.89 20.26 -4.11
CA GLU A 165 8.44 21.50 -4.68
C GLU A 165 9.34 22.28 -3.72
N LYS A 166 9.16 22.13 -2.40
CA LYS A 166 9.97 22.86 -1.41
C LYS A 166 11.39 22.31 -1.25
N ASN A 167 11.68 21.10 -1.71
CA ASN A 167 12.97 20.45 -1.48
C ASN A 167 13.45 19.64 -2.71
N ILE A 168 13.37 20.24 -3.90
CA ILE A 168 13.87 19.61 -5.12
C ILE A 168 15.37 19.79 -5.22
N MET A 169 16.10 18.69 -5.38
CA MET A 169 17.54 18.72 -5.63
C MET A 169 17.83 19.33 -7.01
N MET A 170 18.77 20.27 -7.03
CA MET A 170 19.26 20.90 -8.26
C MET A 170 20.77 20.88 -8.28
N ILE A 171 21.35 20.88 -9.48
CA ILE A 171 22.79 20.81 -9.64
C ILE A 171 23.26 21.60 -10.86
N ALA A 172 24.48 22.10 -10.78
CA ALA A 172 25.21 22.69 -11.90
C ALA A 172 26.70 22.36 -11.75
N ALA A 173 27.41 22.33 -12.86
CA ALA A 173 28.86 22.29 -12.88
C ALA A 173 29.38 23.40 -13.80
N VAL A 174 30.34 24.19 -13.31
CA VAL A 174 30.91 25.33 -14.02
C VAL A 174 32.44 25.30 -13.95
N LYS A 175 33.06 25.97 -14.92
CA LYS A 175 34.49 26.27 -14.86
C LYS A 175 34.67 27.66 -14.27
N ALA A 176 35.58 27.79 -13.32
CA ALA A 176 35.86 29.04 -12.65
C ALA A 176 37.35 29.33 -12.67
N SER A 177 37.73 30.53 -13.14
CA SER A 177 39.11 30.99 -13.12
C SER A 177 39.28 32.07 -12.05
N PHE A 178 40.19 31.87 -11.10
CA PHE A 178 40.45 32.83 -10.03
C PHE A 178 41.86 32.72 -9.46
N THR A 179 42.29 33.77 -8.76
CA THR A 179 43.63 33.85 -8.14
C THR A 179 43.49 33.89 -6.61
N SER A 180 44.61 34.04 -5.90
CA SER A 180 44.61 34.30 -4.46
C SER A 180 43.90 35.61 -4.06
N GLY A 181 43.52 36.47 -5.02
CA GLY A 181 42.67 37.65 -4.81
C GLY A 181 41.18 37.43 -5.12
N GLY A 182 40.74 36.21 -5.43
CA GLY A 182 39.39 35.92 -5.94
C GLY A 182 39.28 36.03 -7.47
N ASN A 183 38.05 35.97 -7.99
CA ASN A 183 37.78 36.16 -9.42
C ASN A 183 37.76 37.65 -9.79
N GLN A 184 38.32 37.96 -10.97
CA GLN A 184 38.35 39.31 -11.54
C GLN A 184 37.28 39.44 -12.62
N GLY A 185 36.49 40.51 -12.60
CA GLY A 185 35.45 40.77 -13.61
C GLY A 185 34.04 40.41 -13.17
N ASN A 186 33.19 40.03 -14.13
CA ASN A 186 31.78 39.72 -13.87
C ASN A 186 31.65 38.43 -13.03
N PRO A 187 30.62 38.32 -12.16
CA PRO A 187 30.32 37.08 -11.46
C PRO A 187 30.07 35.93 -12.44
N ILE A 188 30.43 34.71 -12.01
CA ILE A 188 30.28 33.51 -12.83
C ILE A 188 28.82 33.05 -12.77
N ALA A 189 28.18 32.94 -13.93
CA ALA A 189 26.80 32.43 -14.01
C ALA A 189 26.75 30.93 -13.74
N VAL A 190 25.80 30.50 -12.91
CA VAL A 190 25.57 29.11 -12.53
C VAL A 190 24.09 28.80 -12.76
N ASP A 191 23.81 27.95 -13.74
CA ASP A 191 22.45 27.57 -14.10
C ASP A 191 22.10 26.20 -13.49
N LEU A 192 21.41 26.23 -12.35
CA LEU A 192 20.99 25.05 -11.60
C LEU A 192 19.84 24.33 -12.34
N GLN A 193 20.06 23.06 -12.66
CA GLN A 193 19.06 22.17 -13.25
C GLN A 193 18.50 21.21 -12.20
N ARG A 194 17.19 20.95 -12.24
CA ARG A 194 16.58 19.90 -11.40
C ARG A 194 17.14 18.54 -11.78
N LEU A 195 17.44 17.73 -10.77
CA LEU A 195 17.90 16.34 -10.96
C LEU A 195 16.76 15.35 -11.26
N VAL A 196 15.51 15.80 -11.13
CA VAL A 196 14.29 15.02 -11.34
C VAL A 196 13.45 15.62 -12.46
N ALA A 197 12.58 14.79 -13.03
CA ALA A 197 11.41 15.21 -13.79
C ALA A 197 10.20 15.34 -12.86
N ARG A 198 9.28 16.26 -13.18
CA ARG A 198 7.95 16.34 -12.54
C ARG A 198 6.93 15.65 -13.44
N ILE A 199 6.18 14.67 -12.91
CA ILE A 199 5.04 14.06 -13.61
C ILE A 199 3.77 14.41 -12.84
N ARG A 200 2.95 15.29 -13.40
CA ARG A 200 1.68 15.71 -12.82
C ARG A 200 0.54 14.98 -13.51
N PHE A 201 -0.26 14.25 -12.75
CA PHE A 201 -1.45 13.58 -13.24
C PHE A 201 -2.71 14.22 -12.66
N THR A 202 -3.62 14.60 -13.55
CA THR A 202 -4.98 15.03 -13.23
C THR A 202 -5.95 14.29 -14.14
N TRP A 203 -7.18 14.11 -13.68
CA TRP A 203 -8.19 13.42 -14.48
C TRP A 203 -9.60 13.90 -14.19
N LYS A 204 -10.50 13.69 -15.14
CA LYS A 204 -11.94 13.94 -14.98
C LYS A 204 -12.77 12.87 -15.68
N LYS A 205 -13.99 12.67 -15.21
CA LYS A 205 -14.98 11.78 -15.84
C LYS A 205 -15.76 12.51 -16.92
N ASN A 206 -15.89 11.89 -18.10
CA ASN A 206 -16.73 12.33 -19.21
C ASN A 206 -17.31 11.12 -19.96
N LEU A 207 -17.98 10.24 -19.21
CA LEU A 207 -18.45 8.95 -19.71
C LEU A 207 -19.50 9.13 -20.82
N LYS A 208 -19.34 8.42 -21.93
CA LYS A 208 -20.23 8.54 -23.11
C LYS A 208 -21.50 7.72 -23.01
N VAL A 209 -21.54 6.75 -22.11
CA VAL A 209 -22.67 5.83 -21.94
C VAL A 209 -23.55 6.34 -20.80
N THR A 210 -24.83 6.59 -21.10
CA THR A 210 -25.82 7.01 -20.10
C THR A 210 -25.95 5.96 -19.00
N GLY A 211 -25.88 6.39 -17.74
CA GLY A 211 -25.96 5.51 -16.57
C GLY A 211 -24.67 4.73 -16.27
N ALA A 212 -23.59 4.95 -17.03
CA ALA A 212 -22.30 4.39 -16.69
C ALA A 212 -21.64 5.14 -15.52
N ASN A 213 -20.82 4.43 -14.76
CA ASN A 213 -19.98 5.02 -13.73
C ASN A 213 -18.56 4.45 -13.77
N PHE A 214 -17.61 5.23 -13.29
CA PHE A 214 -16.25 4.80 -13.01
C PHE A 214 -15.88 5.20 -11.58
N THR A 215 -15.50 4.21 -10.78
CA THR A 215 -15.04 4.35 -9.40
C THR A 215 -13.57 3.94 -9.32
N PRO A 216 -12.64 4.89 -9.11
CA PRO A 216 -11.22 4.58 -9.04
C PRO A 216 -10.90 3.74 -7.80
N SER A 217 -10.03 2.76 -7.96
CA SER A 217 -9.54 1.89 -6.87
C SER A 217 -8.08 2.16 -6.52
N VAL A 218 -7.26 2.47 -7.53
CA VAL A 218 -5.82 2.72 -7.34
C VAL A 218 -5.28 3.66 -8.41
N LEU A 219 -4.33 4.50 -8.01
CA LEU A 219 -3.49 5.31 -8.87
C LEU A 219 -2.02 4.99 -8.56
N LYS A 220 -1.22 4.65 -9.57
CA LYS A 220 0.22 4.37 -9.37
C LYS A 220 1.08 4.94 -10.49
N ILE A 221 2.36 5.11 -10.18
CA ILE A 221 3.43 5.29 -11.18
C ILE A 221 4.36 4.09 -11.10
N GLY A 222 4.62 3.48 -12.25
CA GLY A 222 5.44 2.28 -12.36
C GLY A 222 6.65 2.47 -13.27
N ASN A 223 7.59 1.52 -13.19
CA ASN A 223 8.86 1.57 -13.93
C ASN A 223 9.63 2.88 -13.70
N VAL A 224 9.77 3.28 -12.44
CA VAL A 224 10.57 4.45 -12.06
C VAL A 224 12.00 3.99 -11.75
N PRO A 225 13.06 4.65 -12.26
CA PRO A 225 14.41 4.38 -11.81
C PRO A 225 14.51 4.40 -10.28
N ASN A 226 15.09 3.36 -9.68
CA ASN A 226 15.05 3.17 -8.23
C ASN A 226 16.03 4.07 -7.47
N VAL A 227 17.03 4.60 -8.16
CA VAL A 227 18.02 5.56 -7.65
C VAL A 227 18.15 6.76 -8.60
N LEU A 228 18.53 7.89 -8.02
CA LEU A 228 18.95 9.09 -8.73
C LEU A 228 20.46 9.23 -8.57
N ARG A 229 21.19 9.57 -9.64
CA ARG A 229 22.64 9.84 -9.57
C ARG A 229 22.89 11.35 -9.70
N TYR A 230 23.63 11.92 -8.76
CA TYR A 230 23.84 13.38 -8.71
C TYR A 230 24.52 13.89 -9.99
N ALA A 231 25.50 13.17 -10.51
CA ALA A 231 26.23 13.61 -11.69
C ALA A 231 25.43 13.57 -13.00
N ASP A 232 24.26 12.92 -13.03
CA ASP A 232 23.39 12.97 -14.21
C ASP A 232 23.05 14.41 -14.60
N GLY A 233 23.08 15.32 -13.62
CA GLY A 233 22.97 16.78 -13.73
C GLY A 233 23.83 17.48 -14.79
N PHE A 234 25.01 16.97 -15.05
CA PHE A 234 26.00 17.66 -15.90
C PHE A 234 26.90 16.69 -16.68
N VAL A 235 26.83 15.39 -16.39
CA VAL A 235 27.41 14.35 -17.22
C VAL A 235 26.37 13.96 -18.25
N ASP A 236 26.64 14.23 -19.52
CA ASP A 236 25.82 13.70 -20.59
C ASP A 236 26.14 12.21 -20.74
N THR A 237 25.35 11.36 -20.08
CA THR A 237 25.36 9.92 -20.38
C THR A 237 25.13 9.79 -21.88
N ALA A 238 26.03 9.07 -22.59
CA ALA A 238 26.10 9.06 -24.06
C ALA A 238 24.72 9.23 -24.73
N ALA A 239 24.51 10.39 -25.35
CA ALA A 239 23.25 10.73 -25.99
C ALA A 239 22.81 9.60 -26.94
N GLY A 240 21.58 9.11 -26.78
CA GLY A 240 21.04 8.01 -27.57
C GLY A 240 21.27 6.59 -27.02
N ALA A 241 21.82 6.43 -25.82
CA ALA A 241 21.86 5.15 -25.09
C ALA A 241 20.74 5.03 -24.04
N ASP A 242 20.43 3.80 -23.66
CA ASP A 242 19.53 3.50 -22.54
C ASP A 242 20.14 3.99 -21.22
N TYR A 243 19.36 4.70 -20.42
CA TYR A 243 19.76 5.11 -19.09
C TYR A 243 18.55 5.22 -18.14
N PRO A 244 18.55 4.58 -16.96
CA PRO A 244 19.53 3.59 -16.53
C PRO A 244 19.48 2.35 -17.42
N GLU A 245 20.42 1.42 -17.22
CA GLU A 245 20.40 0.14 -17.92
C GLU A 245 19.04 -0.55 -17.69
N LYS A 246 18.42 -1.06 -18.76
CA LYS A 246 17.09 -1.67 -18.80
C LYS A 246 17.05 -3.06 -18.13
N LYS A 247 17.19 -3.08 -16.81
CA LYS A 247 17.19 -4.26 -15.93
C LYS A 247 16.24 -4.04 -14.76
N GLU A 248 15.51 -5.08 -14.35
CA GLU A 248 14.53 -5.03 -13.25
C GLU A 248 15.09 -4.42 -11.96
N ALA A 249 16.32 -4.78 -11.59
CA ALA A 249 16.99 -4.26 -10.39
C ALA A 249 17.26 -2.75 -10.39
N ASN A 250 17.08 -2.05 -11.52
CA ASN A 250 17.26 -0.59 -11.63
C ASN A 250 15.93 0.18 -11.58
N PHE A 251 14.80 -0.51 -11.53
CA PHE A 251 13.47 0.10 -11.55
C PHE A 251 12.63 -0.38 -10.38
N LYS A 252 11.67 0.45 -9.97
CA LYS A 252 10.66 0.12 -8.97
C LYS A 252 9.33 0.75 -9.34
N ASP A 253 8.24 0.14 -8.88
CA ASP A 253 6.96 0.82 -8.79
C ASP A 253 6.95 1.65 -7.51
N TYR A 254 6.40 2.86 -7.55
CA TYR A 254 6.18 3.63 -6.35
C TYR A 254 4.93 3.14 -5.61
N THR A 255 4.84 3.42 -4.30
CA THR A 255 3.70 3.02 -3.48
C THR A 255 2.39 3.54 -4.07
N SER A 256 1.42 2.64 -4.21
CA SER A 256 0.12 2.97 -4.81
C SER A 256 -0.66 3.97 -3.98
N ILE A 257 -1.36 4.89 -4.64
CA ILE A 257 -2.29 5.84 -4.02
C ILE A 257 -3.69 5.23 -4.10
N VAL A 258 -4.33 5.10 -2.94
CA VAL A 258 -5.61 4.39 -2.78
C VAL A 258 -6.70 5.26 -2.15
N ALA A 259 -6.35 6.46 -1.68
CA ALA A 259 -7.30 7.48 -1.22
C ALA A 259 -7.09 8.84 -1.92
N GLY A 260 -8.15 9.63 -1.99
CA GLY A 260 -8.15 10.95 -2.64
C GLY A 260 -7.73 10.92 -4.12
N ILE A 261 -7.99 9.80 -4.81
CA ILE A 261 -7.55 9.57 -6.20
C ILE A 261 -8.14 10.62 -7.16
N ASP A 262 -9.34 11.13 -6.86
CA ASP A 262 -10.01 12.21 -7.58
C ASP A 262 -9.17 13.50 -7.67
N LYS A 263 -8.25 13.72 -6.72
CA LYS A 263 -7.37 14.89 -6.69
C LYS A 263 -6.15 14.77 -7.61
N GLY A 264 -5.91 13.60 -8.20
CA GLY A 264 -4.67 13.31 -8.92
C GLY A 264 -3.44 13.29 -8.00
N TYR A 265 -2.25 13.34 -8.61
CA TYR A 265 -0.98 13.38 -7.88
C TYR A 265 0.16 13.97 -8.72
N THR A 266 1.24 14.42 -8.07
CA THR A 266 2.47 14.87 -8.71
C THR A 266 3.65 14.05 -8.19
N TRP A 267 4.32 13.36 -9.08
CA TRP A 267 5.53 12.59 -8.77
C TRP A 267 6.78 13.35 -9.22
N TYR A 268 7.88 13.11 -8.51
CA TYR A 268 9.23 13.48 -8.93
C TYR A 268 10.01 12.21 -9.18
N VAL A 269 10.54 12.06 -10.39
CA VAL A 269 11.20 10.82 -10.83
C VAL A 269 12.57 11.10 -11.43
N PRO A 270 13.53 10.17 -11.36
CA PRO A 270 14.82 10.33 -12.04
C PRO A 270 14.69 10.22 -13.57
N LEU A 271 15.77 10.58 -14.26
CA LEU A 271 15.93 10.40 -15.71
C LEU A 271 15.69 8.93 -16.11
N ASN A 272 14.81 8.72 -17.09
CA ASN A 272 14.60 7.43 -17.75
C ASN A 272 14.65 7.61 -19.27
N ARG A 273 15.82 7.40 -19.85
CA ARG A 273 16.13 7.53 -21.27
C ARG A 273 16.08 6.19 -21.99
N HIS A 274 15.56 6.21 -23.21
CA HIS A 274 15.49 5.05 -24.08
C HIS A 274 16.32 5.28 -25.35
N ALA A 275 17.13 4.29 -25.73
CA ALA A 275 17.97 4.34 -26.94
C ALA A 275 17.13 4.33 -28.24
N LYS A 276 15.92 3.80 -28.17
CA LYS A 276 14.98 3.68 -29.29
C LYS A 276 13.66 4.34 -28.92
N THR A 277 12.96 4.83 -29.93
CA THR A 277 11.55 5.20 -29.82
C THR A 277 10.67 3.97 -29.96
N GLY A 278 9.43 4.10 -29.48
CA GLY A 278 8.39 3.11 -29.70
C GLY A 278 7.82 3.14 -31.12
N LYS A 279 6.79 2.34 -31.35
CA LYS A 279 6.17 2.10 -32.66
C LYS A 279 4.77 2.68 -32.82
N GLY A 280 4.22 3.33 -31.80
CA GLY A 280 2.88 3.91 -31.83
C GLY A 280 2.77 5.02 -32.87
N ALA A 281 1.77 4.98 -33.74
CA ALA A 281 1.51 6.02 -34.73
C ALA A 281 0.51 7.06 -34.21
N THR A 282 -0.31 6.69 -33.23
CA THR A 282 -1.30 7.56 -32.58
C THR A 282 -1.17 7.52 -31.06
N SER A 283 -1.81 8.45 -30.36
CA SER A 283 -1.81 8.47 -28.90
C SER A 283 -2.51 7.28 -28.26
N TYR A 284 -3.46 6.67 -28.97
CA TYR A 284 -4.10 5.41 -28.59
C TYR A 284 -3.19 4.20 -28.67
N GLU A 285 -2.08 4.30 -29.39
CA GLU A 285 -1.09 3.23 -29.58
C GLU A 285 0.17 3.43 -28.73
N LYS A 286 0.23 4.49 -27.91
CA LYS A 286 1.33 4.70 -26.97
C LYS A 286 1.12 3.84 -25.72
N ASP A 287 1.40 2.55 -25.85
CA ASP A 287 1.13 1.50 -24.87
C ASP A 287 2.36 0.63 -24.59
N ALA A 288 2.18 -0.40 -23.74
CA ALA A 288 3.26 -1.33 -23.40
C ALA A 288 3.74 -2.18 -24.60
N ILE A 289 2.88 -2.43 -25.59
CA ILE A 289 3.18 -3.32 -26.73
C ILE A 289 4.05 -2.58 -27.75
N ASN A 290 3.78 -1.29 -27.96
CA ASN A 290 4.53 -0.44 -28.88
C ASN A 290 5.69 0.29 -28.20
N ALA A 291 5.87 0.14 -26.89
CA ALA A 291 7.01 0.67 -26.16
C ALA A 291 8.34 0.08 -26.69
N PRO A 292 9.46 0.84 -26.64
CA PRO A 292 10.78 0.34 -27.04
C PRO A 292 11.27 -0.83 -26.17
N ASP A 293 10.84 -0.87 -24.90
CA ASP A 293 11.15 -1.91 -23.92
C ASP A 293 10.13 -1.88 -22.76
N ALA A 294 10.26 -2.85 -21.83
CA ALA A 294 9.34 -3.03 -20.71
C ALA A 294 9.53 -2.04 -19.55
N PHE A 295 10.55 -1.19 -19.57
CA PHE A 295 10.95 -0.30 -18.46
C PHE A 295 10.60 1.17 -18.72
N CYS A 296 9.65 1.43 -19.62
CA CYS A 296 9.10 2.75 -19.83
C CYS A 296 8.25 3.16 -18.62
N THR A 297 8.53 4.33 -18.03
CA THR A 297 7.76 4.88 -16.91
C THR A 297 6.31 5.12 -17.32
N TYR A 298 5.36 4.74 -16.47
CA TYR A 298 3.94 4.88 -16.76
C TYR A 298 3.13 5.30 -15.54
N VAL A 299 2.05 6.04 -15.77
CA VAL A 299 0.99 6.29 -14.78
C VAL A 299 -0.18 5.38 -15.08
N GLU A 300 -0.72 4.69 -14.08
CA GLU A 300 -1.88 3.82 -14.22
C GLU A 300 -2.98 4.23 -13.25
N LEU A 301 -4.16 4.50 -13.80
CA LEU A 301 -5.40 4.70 -13.06
C LEU A 301 -6.31 3.49 -13.27
N SER A 302 -6.60 2.76 -12.21
CA SER A 302 -7.49 1.61 -12.26
C SER A 302 -8.75 1.82 -11.44
N GLY A 303 -9.79 1.06 -11.75
CA GLY A 303 -11.05 1.13 -11.03
C GLY A 303 -12.13 0.24 -11.61
N VAL A 304 -13.31 0.33 -10.99
CA VAL A 304 -14.51 -0.40 -11.42
C VAL A 304 -15.31 0.47 -12.36
N TYR A 305 -15.60 -0.05 -13.55
CA TYR A 305 -16.48 0.55 -14.52
C TYR A 305 -17.79 -0.24 -14.61
N THR A 306 -18.91 0.43 -14.36
CA THR A 306 -20.25 -0.18 -14.37
C THR A 306 -21.12 0.47 -15.43
N THR A 307 -22.01 -0.31 -16.05
CA THR A 307 -23.07 0.23 -16.93
C THR A 307 -24.35 -0.58 -16.80
N PRO A 308 -25.52 -0.04 -17.18
CA PRO A 308 -26.79 -0.77 -17.10
C PRO A 308 -26.86 -2.05 -17.95
N ASN A 309 -26.05 -2.16 -19.01
CA ASN A 309 -26.21 -3.19 -20.04
C ASN A 309 -25.01 -4.13 -20.18
N MET A 310 -24.04 -4.09 -19.26
CA MET A 310 -22.87 -4.97 -19.30
C MET A 310 -22.44 -5.38 -17.88
N PRO A 311 -21.86 -6.58 -17.70
CA PRO A 311 -21.23 -6.95 -16.44
C PRO A 311 -20.14 -5.97 -16.06
N ASP A 312 -19.95 -5.76 -14.76
CA ASP A 312 -18.93 -4.88 -14.22
C ASP A 312 -17.54 -5.24 -14.76
N GLN A 313 -16.75 -4.19 -15.03
CA GLN A 313 -15.42 -4.31 -15.61
C GLN A 313 -14.40 -3.71 -14.66
N LEU A 314 -13.33 -4.46 -14.38
CA LEU A 314 -12.14 -3.91 -13.76
C LEU A 314 -11.28 -3.36 -14.91
N VAL A 315 -11.06 -2.04 -14.90
CA VAL A 315 -10.39 -1.32 -15.99
C VAL A 315 -9.10 -0.67 -15.50
N SER A 316 -8.07 -0.66 -16.35
CA SER A 316 -6.88 0.18 -16.18
C SER A 316 -6.71 1.11 -17.37
N TYR A 317 -6.43 2.38 -17.07
CA TYR A 317 -6.02 3.40 -18.02
C TYR A 317 -4.54 3.69 -17.80
N ARG A 318 -3.68 3.30 -18.75
CA ARG A 318 -2.23 3.44 -18.62
C ARG A 318 -1.68 4.52 -19.54
N PHE A 319 -0.99 5.50 -18.97
CA PHE A 319 -0.43 6.65 -19.67
C PHE A 319 1.09 6.63 -19.60
N TYR A 320 1.74 6.78 -20.74
CA TYR A 320 3.19 6.83 -20.84
C TYR A 320 3.63 8.28 -21.12
N PRO A 321 4.16 9.01 -20.12
CA PRO A 321 4.78 10.30 -20.37
C PRO A 321 6.01 10.18 -21.28
N GLY A 322 6.40 11.29 -21.90
CA GLY A 322 7.61 11.39 -22.73
C GLY A 322 7.54 12.56 -23.70
N GLY A 323 8.52 12.72 -24.60
CA GLY A 323 8.65 13.92 -25.44
C GLY A 323 7.54 14.13 -26.49
N ASN A 324 6.67 13.15 -26.71
CA ASN A 324 5.48 13.27 -27.54
C ASN A 324 4.37 12.31 -27.06
N THR A 325 3.20 12.36 -27.70
CA THR A 325 2.05 11.50 -27.34
C THR A 325 1.99 10.17 -28.09
N THR A 326 2.92 9.83 -28.99
CA THR A 326 2.82 8.65 -29.86
C THR A 326 3.88 7.57 -29.60
N ASN A 327 5.17 7.95 -29.53
CA ASN A 327 6.26 6.98 -29.55
C ASN A 327 7.50 7.34 -28.71
N ASP A 328 7.59 8.52 -28.12
CA ASP A 328 8.70 8.87 -27.23
C ASP A 328 8.33 8.62 -25.77
N TYR A 329 9.05 7.73 -25.10
CA TYR A 329 8.84 7.32 -23.71
C TYR A 329 9.90 7.88 -22.76
N THR A 330 10.81 8.72 -23.26
CA THR A 330 11.92 9.27 -22.48
C THR A 330 11.45 10.31 -21.47
N ILE A 331 11.85 10.12 -20.22
CA ILE A 331 11.65 11.05 -19.11
C ILE A 331 12.96 11.76 -18.84
N ASP A 332 13.05 13.02 -19.26
CA ASP A 332 14.23 13.86 -19.04
C ASP A 332 14.14 14.60 -17.70
N ARG A 333 15.28 14.75 -17.03
CA ARG A 333 15.42 15.62 -15.85
C ARG A 333 15.17 17.09 -16.23
N ASN A 334 14.79 17.90 -15.25
CA ASN A 334 14.41 19.31 -15.45
C ASN A 334 13.26 19.53 -16.46
N CYS A 335 12.42 18.50 -16.66
CA CYS A 335 11.19 18.59 -17.44
C CYS A 335 9.95 18.41 -16.55
N ALA A 336 8.83 18.99 -16.97
CA ALA A 336 7.50 18.74 -16.43
C ALA A 336 6.62 18.06 -17.48
N TYR A 337 6.03 16.94 -17.09
CA TYR A 337 5.09 16.17 -17.91
C TYR A 337 3.70 16.28 -17.28
N ASP A 338 2.81 17.01 -17.94
CA ASP A 338 1.45 17.23 -17.46
C ASP A 338 0.47 16.30 -18.20
N ILE A 339 -0.02 15.27 -17.50
CA ILE A 339 -1.02 14.33 -17.99
C ILE A 339 -2.40 14.78 -17.48
N GLN A 340 -3.27 15.14 -18.41
CA GLN A 340 -4.65 15.57 -18.13
C GLN A 340 -5.63 14.58 -18.76
N ALA A 341 -5.95 13.52 -18.04
CA ALA A 341 -6.77 12.43 -18.55
C ALA A 341 -8.28 12.77 -18.55
N VAL A 342 -8.96 12.45 -19.65
CA VAL A 342 -10.43 12.48 -19.72
C VAL A 342 -10.91 11.04 -19.87
N ILE A 343 -11.55 10.51 -18.82
CA ILE A 343 -12.03 9.14 -18.82
C ILE A 343 -13.41 9.11 -19.48
N GLU A 344 -13.47 8.54 -20.68
CA GLU A 344 -14.68 8.49 -21.51
C GLU A 344 -15.41 7.13 -21.47
N GLY A 345 -14.77 6.11 -20.91
CA GLY A 345 -15.31 4.77 -20.73
C GLY A 345 -14.38 3.69 -21.26
N LEU A 346 -14.95 2.61 -21.77
CA LEU A 346 -14.22 1.45 -22.29
C LEU A 346 -14.04 1.56 -23.80
N ASN A 347 -12.99 2.26 -24.24
CA ASN A 347 -12.64 2.32 -25.65
C ASN A 347 -11.68 1.18 -26.02
N SER A 348 -12.18 0.12 -26.66
CA SER A 348 -11.33 -1.02 -27.07
C SER A 348 -10.34 -0.70 -28.20
N PHE A 349 -10.51 0.45 -28.89
CA PHE A 349 -9.53 0.93 -29.87
C PHE A 349 -8.35 1.63 -29.21
N ASP A 350 -8.54 2.15 -28.00
CA ASP A 350 -7.48 2.75 -27.20
C ASP A 350 -6.67 1.66 -26.50
N LYS A 351 -5.45 1.39 -27.00
CA LYS A 351 -4.59 0.30 -26.49
C LYS A 351 -4.07 0.55 -25.09
N ARG A 352 -4.21 1.79 -24.60
CA ARG A 352 -3.93 2.17 -23.20
C ARG A 352 -4.96 1.63 -22.21
N VAL A 353 -6.11 1.19 -22.70
CA VAL A 353 -7.24 0.71 -21.89
C VAL A 353 -7.23 -0.81 -21.85
N THR A 354 -7.01 -1.38 -20.67
CA THR A 354 -7.21 -2.83 -20.43
C THR A 354 -8.43 -3.04 -19.56
N LYS A 355 -9.16 -4.12 -19.80
CA LYS A 355 -10.37 -4.46 -19.06
C LYS A 355 -10.49 -5.96 -18.82
N LYS A 356 -11.09 -6.31 -17.70
CA LYS A 356 -11.47 -7.68 -17.34
C LYS A 356 -12.89 -7.67 -16.79
N THR A 357 -13.76 -8.54 -17.32
CA THR A 357 -15.05 -8.81 -16.69
C THR A 357 -14.80 -9.47 -15.33
N PHE A 358 -15.47 -8.99 -14.30
CA PHE A 358 -15.34 -9.55 -12.95
C PHE A 358 -16.65 -9.41 -12.17
N GLU A 359 -16.78 -10.17 -11.08
CA GLU A 359 -17.89 -10.06 -10.14
C GLU A 359 -17.36 -9.39 -8.87
N TYR A 360 -17.77 -8.13 -8.64
CA TYR A 360 -17.38 -7.42 -7.43
C TYR A 360 -18.04 -8.08 -6.21
N THR A 361 -17.21 -8.41 -5.22
CA THR A 361 -17.69 -8.97 -3.96
C THR A 361 -17.59 -7.93 -2.86
N GLU A 362 -18.73 -7.70 -2.19
CA GLU A 362 -18.81 -6.76 -1.08
C GLU A 362 -17.85 -7.16 0.07
N PRO A 363 -17.17 -6.19 0.71
CA PRO A 363 -16.25 -6.46 1.82
C PRO A 363 -16.92 -7.20 2.97
N ALA A 364 -16.27 -8.26 3.44
CA ALA A 364 -16.66 -9.04 4.62
C ALA A 364 -15.42 -9.69 5.22
N ASN A 365 -15.56 -10.40 6.35
CA ASN A 365 -14.47 -11.19 6.93
C ASN A 365 -14.45 -12.65 6.47
N CYS A 366 -15.56 -13.13 5.92
CA CYS A 366 -15.66 -14.41 5.25
C CYS A 366 -16.17 -14.20 3.82
N PHE A 367 -15.59 -14.90 2.87
CA PHE A 367 -16.09 -14.99 1.51
C PHE A 367 -16.50 -16.43 1.22
N VAL A 368 -17.68 -16.60 0.64
CA VAL A 368 -18.21 -17.92 0.26
C VAL A 368 -18.16 -18.02 -1.25
N ILE A 369 -17.52 -19.05 -1.78
CA ILE A 369 -17.29 -19.20 -3.22
C ILE A 369 -17.46 -20.67 -3.63
N ALA A 370 -18.18 -20.92 -4.72
CA ALA A 370 -18.36 -22.29 -5.21
C ALA A 370 -17.13 -22.77 -6.02
N PRO A 371 -16.65 -24.01 -5.81
CA PRO A 371 -15.48 -24.58 -6.50
C PRO A 371 -15.79 -24.99 -7.94
N GLU A 372 -16.03 -24.01 -8.82
CA GLU A 372 -16.43 -24.25 -10.21
C GLU A 372 -15.56 -23.43 -11.20
N PRO A 373 -15.40 -23.90 -12.45
CA PRO A 373 -14.68 -23.16 -13.48
C PRO A 373 -15.21 -21.74 -13.67
N GLY A 374 -14.30 -20.76 -13.68
CA GLY A 374 -14.63 -19.35 -13.90
C GLY A 374 -15.09 -18.57 -12.66
N ASN A 375 -15.29 -19.23 -11.52
CA ASN A 375 -15.54 -18.53 -10.26
C ASN A 375 -14.23 -17.96 -9.70
N GLU A 376 -14.19 -16.64 -9.58
CA GLU A 376 -13.12 -15.89 -8.94
C GLU A 376 -13.75 -14.91 -7.96
N LEU A 377 -13.12 -14.77 -6.80
CA LEU A 377 -13.46 -13.76 -5.81
C LEU A 377 -12.61 -12.53 -6.08
N SER A 378 -13.24 -11.35 -6.13
CA SER A 378 -12.53 -10.08 -6.27
C SER A 378 -13.17 -9.00 -5.40
N PHE A 379 -12.40 -8.39 -4.52
CA PHE A 379 -12.89 -7.37 -3.59
C PHE A 379 -11.84 -6.29 -3.33
N ASN A 380 -12.31 -5.10 -2.93
CA ASN A 380 -11.44 -4.00 -2.57
C ASN A 380 -10.99 -4.15 -1.09
N PRO A 381 -9.70 -4.41 -0.81
CA PRO A 381 -9.22 -4.58 0.56
C PRO A 381 -9.28 -3.27 1.35
N TYR A 382 -9.34 -2.10 0.74
CA TYR A 382 -9.34 -0.81 1.43
C TYR A 382 -10.72 -0.41 1.99
N LEU A 383 -11.76 -1.21 1.73
CA LEU A 383 -13.10 -0.98 2.26
C LEU A 383 -13.36 -1.85 3.48
N ALA A 384 -13.85 -1.22 4.54
CA ALA A 384 -14.10 -1.88 5.83
C ALA A 384 -15.22 -2.93 5.74
N PRO A 385 -15.05 -4.14 6.34
CA PRO A 385 -16.07 -5.20 6.33
C PRO A 385 -17.24 -4.97 7.31
N GLY A 386 -17.22 -3.86 8.07
CA GLY A 386 -18.24 -3.53 9.05
C GLY A 386 -17.91 -2.26 9.84
N ALA A 387 -18.77 -1.90 10.80
CA ALA A 387 -18.57 -0.70 11.62
C ALA A 387 -17.38 -0.84 12.60
N SER A 388 -16.63 0.25 12.77
CA SER A 388 -15.55 0.35 13.77
C SER A 388 -16.06 0.14 15.19
N VAL A 389 -15.23 -0.47 16.05
CA VAL A 389 -15.57 -0.76 17.45
C VAL A 389 -14.76 0.14 18.36
N ALA A 390 -15.43 1.02 19.09
CA ALA A 390 -14.78 1.92 20.04
C ALA A 390 -14.03 1.15 21.14
N GLY A 391 -12.87 1.68 21.56
CA GLY A 391 -12.04 1.07 22.61
C GLY A 391 -11.11 -0.03 22.15
N THR A 392 -11.17 -0.46 20.88
CA THR A 392 -10.27 -1.50 20.34
C THR A 392 -8.88 -0.99 19.95
N GLY A 393 -8.76 0.30 19.62
CA GLY A 393 -7.55 0.86 18.98
C GLY A 393 -7.42 0.52 17.50
N VAL A 394 -8.29 -0.35 16.95
CA VAL A 394 -8.25 -0.74 15.54
C VAL A 394 -9.14 0.19 14.71
N LEU A 395 -8.50 0.93 13.81
CA LEU A 395 -9.15 1.61 12.71
C LEU A 395 -8.74 0.90 11.41
N TYR A 396 -9.72 0.34 10.71
CA TYR A 396 -9.46 -0.50 9.53
C TYR A 396 -8.71 0.26 8.43
N GLU A 397 -9.08 1.50 8.17
CA GLU A 397 -8.46 2.32 7.13
C GLU A 397 -6.99 2.61 7.45
N ASP A 398 -6.69 3.05 8.68
CA ASP A 398 -5.31 3.35 9.14
C ASP A 398 -4.38 2.13 9.09
N ARG A 399 -4.93 0.91 9.15
CA ARG A 399 -4.15 -0.32 8.96
C ARG A 399 -3.63 -0.47 7.53
N LEU A 400 -4.40 0.00 6.55
CA LEU A 400 -4.17 -0.26 5.13
C LEU A 400 -3.71 0.97 4.37
N ILE A 401 -3.94 2.15 4.91
CA ILE A 401 -3.69 3.43 4.27
C ILE A 401 -2.87 4.31 5.23
N ASP A 402 -1.75 4.83 4.74
CA ASP A 402 -1.00 5.90 5.39
C ASP A 402 -1.23 7.21 4.62
N GLY A 403 -2.05 8.08 5.19
CA GLY A 403 -2.55 9.30 4.56
C GLY A 403 -3.39 9.02 3.32
N ARG A 404 -2.73 8.77 2.19
CA ARG A 404 -3.35 8.35 0.93
C ARG A 404 -2.66 7.18 0.23
N PHE A 405 -1.54 6.73 0.76
CA PHE A 405 -0.71 5.68 0.19
C PHE A 405 -1.09 4.34 0.79
N SER A 406 -1.04 3.29 -0.04
CA SER A 406 -1.26 1.94 0.44
C SER A 406 -0.10 1.49 1.32
N ARG A 407 -0.43 0.87 2.46
CA ARG A 407 0.51 0.12 3.28
C ARG A 407 0.69 -1.32 2.80
N VAL A 408 -0.07 -1.75 1.80
CA VAL A 408 -0.12 -3.15 1.35
C VAL A 408 0.99 -3.43 0.33
N ALA A 409 1.88 -4.36 0.67
CA ALA A 409 2.96 -4.84 -0.20
C ALA A 409 2.63 -6.20 -0.86
N GLY A 410 1.71 -6.98 -0.28
CA GLY A 410 1.33 -8.26 -0.88
C GLY A 410 0.21 -9.00 -0.18
N VAL A 411 -0.22 -10.10 -0.79
CA VAL A 411 -1.28 -11.00 -0.30
C VAL A 411 -0.82 -12.44 -0.41
N LYS A 412 -1.07 -13.26 0.62
CA LYS A 412 -0.65 -14.67 0.68
C LYS A 412 -1.68 -15.54 1.36
N ILE A 413 -1.72 -16.81 0.97
CA ILE A 413 -2.43 -17.86 1.70
C ILE A 413 -1.67 -18.15 2.99
N LEU A 414 -2.34 -18.06 4.15
CA LEU A 414 -1.78 -18.48 5.43
C LEU A 414 -1.92 -19.99 5.63
N TRP A 415 -3.11 -20.52 5.38
CA TRP A 415 -3.37 -21.95 5.40
C TRP A 415 -4.58 -22.29 4.54
N GLN A 416 -4.68 -23.57 4.18
CA GLN A 416 -5.84 -24.18 3.53
C GLN A 416 -6.04 -25.59 4.09
N THR A 417 -7.28 -26.08 4.10
CA THR A 417 -7.62 -27.42 4.59
C THR A 417 -7.45 -28.51 3.55
N VAL A 418 -7.37 -28.15 2.27
CA VAL A 418 -7.18 -29.08 1.15
C VAL A 418 -6.11 -28.54 0.21
N GLU A 419 -5.25 -29.41 -0.29
CA GLU A 419 -4.19 -29.03 -1.22
C GLU A 419 -4.79 -28.51 -2.52
N GLY A 420 -4.25 -27.39 -3.02
CA GLY A 420 -4.75 -26.75 -4.23
C GLY A 420 -6.14 -26.11 -4.11
N LEU A 421 -6.69 -25.96 -2.89
CA LEU A 421 -8.00 -25.34 -2.69
C LEU A 421 -8.07 -23.94 -3.27
N ILE A 422 -7.03 -23.13 -3.02
CA ILE A 422 -6.80 -21.84 -3.68
C ILE A 422 -5.71 -22.03 -4.73
N ARG A 423 -6.04 -21.76 -6.00
CA ARG A 423 -5.11 -21.88 -7.13
C ARG A 423 -4.20 -20.66 -7.26
N SER A 424 -4.74 -19.48 -7.00
CA SER A 424 -3.99 -18.24 -7.03
C SER A 424 -4.59 -17.19 -6.10
N VAL A 425 -3.71 -16.33 -5.59
CA VAL A 425 -4.07 -15.10 -4.89
C VAL A 425 -3.19 -13.98 -5.42
N SER A 426 -3.78 -12.83 -5.73
CA SER A 426 -3.05 -11.68 -6.26
C SER A 426 -3.68 -10.37 -5.80
N LEU A 427 -2.87 -9.31 -5.78
CA LEU A 427 -3.33 -7.94 -5.58
C LEU A 427 -3.12 -7.18 -6.89
N THR A 428 -4.18 -6.95 -7.64
CA THR A 428 -4.10 -6.26 -8.95
C THR A 428 -5.16 -5.19 -9.05
N GLN A 429 -4.83 -4.05 -9.67
CA GLN A 429 -5.79 -2.94 -9.90
C GLN A 429 -6.50 -2.48 -8.61
N GLY A 430 -5.82 -2.57 -7.46
CA GLY A 430 -6.37 -2.22 -6.14
C GLY A 430 -7.34 -3.25 -5.55
N MET A 431 -7.46 -4.44 -6.15
CA MET A 431 -8.35 -5.53 -5.72
C MET A 431 -7.54 -6.75 -5.29
N VAL A 432 -8.05 -7.46 -4.28
CA VAL A 432 -7.60 -8.82 -3.96
C VAL A 432 -8.40 -9.78 -4.83
N ASP A 433 -7.70 -10.54 -5.67
CA ASP A 433 -8.27 -11.57 -6.53
C ASP A 433 -7.87 -12.96 -6.02
N ILE A 434 -8.86 -13.85 -5.87
CA ILE A 434 -8.67 -15.23 -5.40
C ILE A 434 -9.37 -16.18 -6.36
N ALA A 435 -8.61 -17.09 -6.96
CA ALA A 435 -9.15 -18.18 -7.78
C ALA A 435 -9.13 -19.50 -6.99
N THR A 436 -10.28 -20.15 -6.88
CA THR A 436 -10.41 -21.45 -6.20
C THR A 436 -10.23 -22.62 -7.15
N ASN A 437 -10.00 -23.82 -6.62
CA ASN A 437 -10.05 -25.07 -7.38
C ASN A 437 -11.33 -25.20 -8.24
N THR A 438 -11.22 -25.98 -9.30
CA THR A 438 -12.30 -26.24 -10.26
C THR A 438 -12.80 -27.69 -10.21
N ASP A 439 -12.29 -28.48 -9.27
CA ASP A 439 -12.53 -29.92 -9.16
C ASP A 439 -13.77 -30.23 -8.32
N GLY A 440 -14.53 -29.20 -7.94
CA GLY A 440 -15.69 -29.33 -7.06
C GLY A 440 -15.34 -29.54 -5.59
N VAL A 441 -14.06 -29.38 -5.21
CA VAL A 441 -13.58 -29.70 -3.86
C VAL A 441 -13.88 -28.56 -2.90
N ALA A 442 -14.64 -28.88 -1.85
CA ALA A 442 -14.95 -27.94 -0.78
C ALA A 442 -13.84 -27.90 0.28
N GLY A 443 -13.68 -26.75 0.93
CA GLY A 443 -12.69 -26.56 1.97
C GLY A 443 -12.69 -25.17 2.57
N ASN A 444 -11.76 -24.92 3.47
CA ASN A 444 -11.53 -23.62 4.09
C ASN A 444 -10.11 -23.16 3.84
N ALA A 445 -9.92 -21.86 3.67
CA ALA A 445 -8.60 -21.23 3.66
C ALA A 445 -8.63 -19.91 4.44
N LEU A 446 -7.45 -19.46 4.85
CA LEU A 446 -7.23 -18.13 5.39
C LEU A 446 -6.22 -17.42 4.50
N VAL A 447 -6.59 -16.23 4.04
CA VAL A 447 -5.74 -15.36 3.22
C VAL A 447 -5.46 -14.08 3.99
N ALA A 448 -4.24 -13.56 3.89
CA ALA A 448 -3.83 -12.34 4.57
C ALA A 448 -3.13 -11.37 3.62
N ILE A 449 -3.25 -10.07 3.92
CA ILE A 449 -2.47 -9.00 3.31
C ILE A 449 -1.40 -8.50 4.27
N TYR A 450 -0.29 -8.05 3.70
CA TYR A 450 0.94 -7.72 4.42
C TYR A 450 1.46 -6.34 4.03
N ASP A 451 2.16 -5.68 4.97
CA ASP A 451 3.06 -4.58 4.65
C ASP A 451 4.42 -5.07 4.12
N ASP A 452 5.31 -4.14 3.80
CA ASP A 452 6.65 -4.40 3.28
C ASP A 452 7.59 -5.00 4.32
N GLU A 453 7.34 -4.82 5.62
CA GLU A 453 8.03 -5.54 6.69
C GLU A 453 7.53 -6.98 6.88
N GLY A 454 6.43 -7.36 6.22
CA GLY A 454 5.83 -8.70 6.33
C GLY A 454 4.91 -8.87 7.54
N THR A 455 4.46 -7.78 8.15
CA THR A 455 3.41 -7.77 9.17
C THR A 455 2.04 -7.97 8.53
N ILE A 456 1.19 -8.80 9.14
CA ILE A 456 -0.18 -8.98 8.67
C ILE A 456 -1.01 -7.74 9.02
N LEU A 457 -1.60 -7.12 7.99
CA LEU A 457 -2.47 -5.95 8.14
C LEU A 457 -3.94 -6.36 8.34
N TRP A 458 -4.38 -7.41 7.64
CA TRP A 458 -5.71 -8.02 7.77
C TRP A 458 -5.74 -9.43 7.16
N SER A 459 -6.79 -10.19 7.49
CA SER A 459 -7.00 -11.56 6.98
C SER A 459 -8.49 -11.88 6.79
N TRP A 460 -8.77 -12.80 5.88
CA TRP A 460 -10.12 -13.20 5.48
C TRP A 460 -10.25 -14.72 5.40
N HIS A 461 -11.36 -15.23 5.92
CA HIS A 461 -11.77 -16.62 5.75
C HIS A 461 -12.34 -16.83 4.35
N ILE A 462 -11.80 -17.78 3.60
CA ILE A 462 -12.34 -18.21 2.31
C ILE A 462 -13.01 -19.57 2.51
N TRP A 463 -14.34 -19.60 2.46
CA TRP A 463 -15.13 -20.82 2.54
C TRP A 463 -15.50 -21.28 1.13
N VAL A 464 -14.78 -22.28 0.65
CA VAL A 464 -14.99 -22.84 -0.68
C VAL A 464 -16.05 -23.92 -0.58
N THR A 465 -17.24 -23.67 -1.12
CA THR A 465 -18.40 -24.56 -0.99
C THR A 465 -19.48 -24.28 -2.05
N PRO A 466 -20.14 -25.32 -2.60
CA PRO A 466 -21.33 -25.14 -3.45
C PRO A 466 -22.49 -24.42 -2.76
N TYR A 467 -22.44 -24.24 -1.43
CA TYR A 467 -23.45 -23.52 -0.66
C TYR A 467 -23.51 -22.02 -1.01
N GLU A 468 -22.47 -21.45 -1.61
CA GLU A 468 -22.48 -20.07 -2.16
C GLU A 468 -23.74 -19.79 -2.98
N LYS A 469 -24.13 -20.74 -3.84
CA LYS A 469 -25.30 -20.58 -4.69
C LYS A 469 -26.61 -20.50 -3.90
N VAL A 470 -26.71 -21.18 -2.76
CA VAL A 470 -27.90 -21.07 -1.89
C VAL A 470 -27.97 -19.68 -1.26
N LEU A 471 -26.81 -19.10 -0.92
CA LEU A 471 -26.74 -17.78 -0.31
C LEU A 471 -27.06 -16.66 -1.31
N TYR A 472 -26.62 -16.78 -2.56
CA TYR A 472 -26.64 -15.65 -3.52
C TYR A 472 -27.25 -15.93 -4.90
N LYS A 473 -27.38 -17.20 -5.34
CA LYS A 473 -27.68 -17.57 -6.75
C LYS A 473 -28.76 -18.65 -6.90
N ASN A 474 -29.72 -18.73 -5.97
CA ASN A 474 -30.85 -19.69 -5.97
C ASN A 474 -30.46 -21.18 -6.11
N GLY A 475 -29.31 -21.56 -5.56
CA GLY A 475 -28.82 -22.94 -5.58
C GLY A 475 -29.62 -23.90 -4.71
N THR A 476 -29.41 -25.20 -4.92
CA THR A 476 -30.13 -26.30 -4.25
C THR A 476 -29.25 -27.16 -3.33
N ASN A 477 -27.95 -26.84 -3.20
CA ASN A 477 -26.99 -27.56 -2.34
C ASN A 477 -27.11 -27.18 -0.85
N GLY A 478 -28.34 -27.19 -0.34
CA GLY A 478 -28.71 -26.71 0.97
C GLY A 478 -30.00 -25.90 0.93
N ARG A 479 -30.27 -25.18 2.02
CA ARG A 479 -31.43 -24.28 2.13
C ARG A 479 -31.15 -23.10 3.06
N LEU A 480 -32.01 -22.10 2.99
CA LEU A 480 -32.17 -21.09 4.01
C LEU A 480 -33.32 -21.50 4.93
N GLN A 481 -33.20 -21.24 6.23
CA GLN A 481 -34.21 -21.69 7.20
C GLN A 481 -34.81 -20.49 7.93
N ASN A 482 -36.14 -20.41 8.00
CA ASN A 482 -36.83 -19.27 8.60
C ASN A 482 -37.48 -19.70 9.93
N TYR A 483 -36.93 -19.24 11.04
CA TYR A 483 -37.48 -19.43 12.38
C TYR A 483 -36.89 -18.39 13.33
N ALA A 484 -37.51 -18.20 14.48
CA ALA A 484 -37.08 -17.22 15.47
C ALA A 484 -37.04 -15.76 14.93
N GLY A 485 -37.88 -15.45 13.93
CA GLY A 485 -37.90 -14.14 13.28
C GLY A 485 -36.64 -13.81 12.49
N GLN A 486 -35.85 -14.82 12.09
CA GLN A 486 -34.59 -14.69 11.39
C GLN A 486 -34.51 -15.68 10.22
N THR A 487 -33.70 -15.36 9.22
CA THR A 487 -33.30 -16.30 8.16
C THR A 487 -31.91 -16.83 8.46
N TRP A 488 -31.80 -18.12 8.75
CA TRP A 488 -30.57 -18.81 9.13
C TRP A 488 -29.92 -19.52 7.96
N MET A 489 -28.60 -19.62 7.99
CA MET A 489 -27.88 -20.65 7.24
C MET A 489 -28.27 -22.04 7.77
N ASP A 490 -28.30 -23.04 6.90
CA ASP A 490 -28.63 -24.42 7.28
C ASP A 490 -27.49 -25.16 8.00
N ARG A 491 -26.29 -24.58 8.02
CA ARG A 491 -25.06 -25.15 8.57
C ARG A 491 -24.19 -24.09 9.24
N ASN A 492 -23.22 -24.55 10.03
CA ASN A 492 -22.24 -23.68 10.66
C ASN A 492 -21.27 -23.10 9.62
N LEU A 493 -20.71 -21.93 9.90
CA LEU A 493 -19.73 -21.31 9.02
C LEU A 493 -18.50 -22.22 8.85
N GLY A 494 -18.06 -22.38 7.61
CA GLY A 494 -16.95 -23.28 7.26
C GLY A 494 -17.28 -24.77 7.24
N ALA A 495 -18.54 -25.16 7.44
CA ALA A 495 -18.95 -26.57 7.35
C ALA A 495 -18.82 -27.10 5.91
N LEU A 496 -18.31 -28.31 5.77
CA LEU A 496 -18.09 -28.98 4.48
C LEU A 496 -19.16 -30.04 4.18
N SER A 497 -20.04 -30.33 5.15
CA SER A 497 -21.08 -31.35 5.04
C SER A 497 -22.36 -30.92 5.76
N THR A 498 -23.50 -31.44 5.31
CA THR A 498 -24.78 -31.41 6.03
C THR A 498 -25.22 -32.80 6.47
N ILE A 499 -24.38 -33.81 6.25
CA ILE A 499 -24.65 -35.18 6.63
C ILE A 499 -24.58 -35.29 8.14
N LYS A 500 -25.66 -35.81 8.74
CA LYS A 500 -25.75 -36.00 10.19
C LYS A 500 -24.66 -36.96 10.65
N GLY A 501 -23.88 -36.56 11.65
CA GLY A 501 -22.78 -37.38 12.18
C GLY A 501 -21.42 -37.20 11.52
N ASP A 502 -21.36 -36.51 10.39
CA ASP A 502 -20.10 -36.16 9.73
C ASP A 502 -19.35 -35.07 10.52
N GLU A 503 -18.05 -35.24 10.71
CA GLU A 503 -17.20 -34.22 11.34
C GLU A 503 -17.18 -32.92 10.53
N GLY A 504 -17.27 -33.03 9.19
CA GLY A 504 -17.34 -31.89 8.28
C GLY A 504 -18.58 -31.01 8.50
N ALA A 505 -19.60 -31.49 9.22
CA ALA A 505 -20.78 -30.71 9.52
C ALA A 505 -20.58 -29.71 10.68
N ARG A 506 -19.53 -29.87 11.51
CA ARG A 506 -19.25 -29.03 12.68
C ARG A 506 -18.89 -27.59 12.32
N GLY A 507 -18.25 -27.38 11.17
CA GLY A 507 -17.70 -26.07 10.76
C GLY A 507 -16.33 -25.78 11.37
N VAL A 508 -15.95 -24.50 11.37
CA VAL A 508 -14.70 -24.00 11.97
C VAL A 508 -14.99 -23.21 13.25
N TYR A 509 -13.97 -22.99 14.07
CA TYR A 509 -14.12 -22.39 15.40
C TYR A 509 -13.63 -20.95 15.44
N TYR A 510 -14.26 -20.12 16.27
CA TYR A 510 -13.88 -18.73 16.48
C TYR A 510 -13.75 -18.47 17.98
N GLN A 511 -12.80 -17.63 18.38
CA GLN A 511 -12.85 -17.02 19.71
C GLN A 511 -13.85 -15.86 19.69
N TRP A 512 -14.54 -15.61 20.80
CA TRP A 512 -15.59 -14.60 20.82
C TRP A 512 -15.06 -13.21 20.43
N GLY A 513 -15.70 -12.53 19.49
CA GLY A 513 -15.24 -11.21 19.03
C GLY A 513 -14.07 -11.22 18.04
N ARG A 514 -13.59 -12.39 17.57
CA ARG A 514 -12.62 -12.50 16.48
C ARG A 514 -13.29 -12.80 15.14
N LYS A 515 -12.65 -12.32 14.07
CA LYS A 515 -13.02 -12.61 12.68
C LYS A 515 -12.33 -13.85 12.10
N ASP A 516 -11.25 -14.30 12.72
CA ASP A 516 -10.35 -15.31 12.16
C ASP A 516 -10.74 -16.72 12.63
N PRO A 517 -10.92 -17.68 11.71
CA PRO A 517 -11.23 -19.06 12.03
C PRO A 517 -10.03 -19.87 12.52
N PHE A 518 -10.33 -20.84 13.38
CA PHE A 518 -9.43 -21.89 13.86
C PHE A 518 -9.91 -23.25 13.36
N VAL A 519 -8.95 -24.03 12.87
CA VAL A 519 -9.14 -25.40 12.37
C VAL A 519 -8.24 -26.36 13.15
N THR A 520 -8.59 -27.64 13.16
CA THR A 520 -7.80 -28.68 13.84
C THR A 520 -6.71 -29.28 12.96
N SER A 521 -6.76 -29.06 11.64
CA SER A 521 -5.77 -29.55 10.68
C SER A 521 -5.67 -28.62 9.46
N VAL A 522 -4.46 -28.46 8.94
CA VAL A 522 -4.17 -27.73 7.70
C VAL A 522 -3.23 -28.56 6.82
N VAL A 523 -3.19 -28.23 5.53
CA VAL A 523 -2.21 -28.81 4.59
C VAL A 523 -0.79 -28.47 5.01
N ALA A 524 0.14 -29.41 4.80
CA ALA A 524 1.57 -29.21 5.07
C ALA A 524 2.11 -27.97 4.34
N GLY A 525 2.97 -27.20 5.01
CA GLY A 525 3.48 -25.92 4.51
C GLY A 525 2.58 -24.71 4.80
N GLY A 526 1.33 -24.93 5.26
CA GLY A 526 0.49 -23.89 5.83
C GLY A 526 0.89 -23.52 7.26
N THR A 527 0.52 -22.30 7.68
CA THR A 527 0.69 -21.85 9.06
C THR A 527 -0.37 -22.50 9.95
N ALA A 528 0.01 -23.57 10.63
CA ALA A 528 -0.88 -24.27 11.56
C ALA A 528 -1.34 -23.35 12.69
N PRO A 529 -2.59 -23.49 13.17
CA PRO A 529 -3.03 -22.79 14.36
C PRO A 529 -2.15 -23.12 15.57
N ALA A 530 -1.77 -22.09 16.31
CA ALA A 530 -1.01 -22.20 17.55
C ALA A 530 -1.78 -21.52 18.68
N HIS A 531 -1.38 -21.73 19.93
CA HIS A 531 -1.94 -20.99 21.06
C HIS A 531 -0.84 -20.24 21.83
N ARG A 532 -1.22 -19.12 22.44
CA ARG A 532 -0.30 -18.30 23.23
C ARG A 532 -1.06 -17.48 24.27
N ASP A 533 -0.48 -17.37 25.47
CA ASP A 533 -0.88 -16.38 26.45
C ASP A 533 -0.33 -15.01 26.06
N MET A 534 -1.23 -14.05 25.85
CA MET A 534 -0.91 -12.68 25.42
C MET A 534 -0.86 -11.68 26.60
N GLY A 535 -0.98 -12.18 27.83
CA GLY A 535 -1.01 -11.39 29.06
C GLY A 535 -2.32 -10.62 29.27
N THR A 536 -2.33 -9.77 30.29
CA THR A 536 -3.53 -9.04 30.74
C THR A 536 -3.73 -7.69 30.06
N ALA A 537 -2.78 -7.24 29.23
CA ALA A 537 -2.92 -5.98 28.50
C ALA A 537 -3.86 -6.14 27.30
N LEU A 538 -4.61 -5.08 26.98
CA LEU A 538 -5.48 -5.07 25.80
C LEU A 538 -4.65 -5.34 24.53
N ASN A 539 -5.00 -6.40 23.81
CA ASN A 539 -4.18 -6.96 22.73
C ASN A 539 -4.96 -7.11 21.40
N ILE A 540 -6.03 -6.33 21.22
CA ILE A 540 -6.87 -6.40 20.00
C ILE A 540 -6.06 -6.16 18.73
N ASP A 541 -5.14 -5.18 18.70
CA ASP A 541 -4.28 -4.97 17.53
C ASP A 541 -3.41 -6.18 17.19
N LYS A 542 -2.94 -6.90 18.23
CA LYS A 542 -2.13 -8.11 18.07
C LYS A 542 -2.94 -9.28 17.51
N LEU A 543 -4.26 -9.32 17.73
CA LEU A 543 -5.11 -10.36 17.14
C LEU A 543 -5.04 -10.31 15.60
N VAL A 544 -5.03 -9.10 15.03
CA VAL A 544 -5.09 -8.89 13.58
C VAL A 544 -3.76 -9.28 12.96
N GLU A 545 -2.65 -8.95 13.62
CA GLU A 545 -1.30 -9.35 13.22
C GLU A 545 -1.05 -10.87 13.39
N ASN A 546 -1.86 -11.56 14.21
CA ASN A 546 -1.68 -12.97 14.56
C ASN A 546 -2.98 -13.78 14.39
N PRO A 547 -3.53 -13.88 13.16
CA PRO A 547 -4.84 -14.48 12.94
C PRO A 547 -4.86 -16.00 13.14
N THR A 548 -3.69 -16.67 13.13
CA THR A 548 -3.54 -18.11 13.38
C THR A 548 -3.22 -18.45 14.84
N VAL A 549 -3.01 -17.45 15.69
CA VAL A 549 -2.66 -17.66 17.10
C VAL A 549 -3.91 -17.49 17.95
N PHE A 550 -4.33 -18.56 18.59
CA PHE A 550 -5.41 -18.61 19.56
C PHE A 550 -4.92 -18.02 20.89
N PHE A 551 -5.57 -16.96 21.36
CA PHE A 551 -5.11 -16.25 22.55
C PHE A 551 -5.70 -16.93 23.79
N THR A 552 -4.84 -17.52 24.60
CA THR A 552 -5.23 -18.17 25.85
C THR A 552 -5.23 -17.10 26.95
N ASN A 553 -6.30 -16.99 27.74
CA ASN A 553 -6.35 -16.12 28.93
C ASN A 553 -6.90 -16.90 30.12
N GLN A 554 -6.29 -16.68 31.28
CA GLN A 554 -6.66 -17.31 32.55
C GLN A 554 -7.17 -16.32 33.63
N ALA A 555 -7.18 -15.00 33.41
CA ALA A 555 -7.53 -14.03 34.46
C ALA A 555 -8.94 -13.39 34.33
N ASP A 556 -9.38 -13.01 33.12
CA ASP A 556 -10.51 -12.06 32.96
C ASP A 556 -11.67 -12.56 32.09
N ASN A 557 -11.78 -13.88 31.86
CA ASN A 557 -12.87 -14.53 31.12
C ASN A 557 -13.04 -14.12 29.63
N THR A 558 -12.17 -13.27 29.09
CA THR A 558 -12.05 -12.98 27.65
C THR A 558 -10.60 -13.17 27.19
N TRP A 559 -10.31 -13.36 25.90
CA TRP A 559 -8.93 -13.55 25.43
C TRP A 559 -8.16 -12.24 25.21
N ASN A 560 -8.88 -11.11 25.08
CA ASN A 560 -8.31 -9.86 24.56
C ASN A 560 -7.48 -9.05 25.57
N GLY A 561 -7.42 -9.48 26.83
CA GLY A 561 -6.85 -8.70 27.94
C GLY A 561 -7.59 -7.35 28.15
N GLY A 562 -7.30 -6.67 29.25
CA GLY A 562 -7.97 -5.43 29.63
C GLY A 562 -9.47 -5.60 29.93
N GLY A 563 -10.22 -4.49 29.85
CA GLY A 563 -11.67 -4.51 30.10
C GLY A 563 -12.48 -5.18 28.97
N PRO A 564 -13.73 -5.60 29.26
CA PRO A 564 -14.58 -6.23 28.26
C PRO A 564 -14.92 -5.27 27.12
N LEU A 565 -15.04 -5.81 25.91
CA LEU A 565 -15.44 -5.08 24.70
C LEU A 565 -16.73 -5.71 24.14
N PRO A 566 -17.93 -5.33 24.64
CA PRO A 566 -19.20 -6.00 24.33
C PRO A 566 -19.61 -6.00 22.87
N ALA A 567 -19.14 -5.02 22.09
CA ALA A 567 -19.59 -4.77 20.73
C ALA A 567 -18.64 -5.33 19.65
N LEU A 568 -17.79 -6.31 19.97
CA LEU A 568 -16.80 -6.82 19.00
C LEU A 568 -17.42 -7.37 17.73
N TRP A 569 -18.57 -8.05 17.78
CA TRP A 569 -19.27 -8.60 16.59
C TRP A 569 -20.50 -7.80 16.16
N GLN A 570 -21.13 -7.05 17.05
CA GLN A 570 -22.34 -6.32 16.74
C GLN A 570 -22.39 -4.98 17.47
N ALA A 571 -22.71 -3.92 16.74
CA ALA A 571 -22.98 -2.59 17.28
C ALA A 571 -24.35 -2.12 16.77
N THR A 572 -25.29 -1.83 17.68
CA THR A 572 -26.61 -1.25 17.35
C THR A 572 -27.30 -1.88 16.14
N GLY A 573 -27.47 -3.21 16.15
CA GLY A 573 -28.19 -3.93 15.09
C GLY A 573 -27.36 -4.30 13.86
N SER A 574 -26.20 -3.68 13.65
CA SER A 574 -25.31 -3.92 12.50
C SER A 574 -24.07 -4.74 12.90
N LYS A 575 -23.52 -5.50 11.94
CA LYS A 575 -22.23 -6.18 12.11
C LYS A 575 -21.08 -5.18 12.16
N THR A 576 -20.04 -5.54 12.88
CA THR A 576 -18.83 -4.74 13.07
C THR A 576 -17.65 -5.29 12.28
N LEU A 577 -16.50 -4.61 12.36
CA LEU A 577 -15.23 -5.02 11.77
C LEU A 577 -14.81 -6.45 12.10
N PHE A 578 -15.24 -7.06 13.20
CA PHE A 578 -14.78 -8.39 13.61
C PHE A 578 -15.82 -9.50 13.41
N ASP A 579 -17.04 -9.19 12.95
CA ASP A 579 -18.05 -10.21 12.70
C ASP A 579 -17.59 -11.16 11.58
N PRO A 580 -17.50 -12.48 11.82
CA PRO A 580 -16.90 -13.42 10.90
C PRO A 580 -17.80 -13.79 9.71
N CYS A 581 -19.07 -13.39 9.71
CA CYS A 581 -20.01 -13.80 8.67
C CYS A 581 -19.72 -13.13 7.32
N PRO A 582 -20.16 -13.76 6.21
CA PRO A 582 -20.00 -13.18 4.88
C PRO A 582 -20.90 -11.97 4.64
N ALA A 583 -20.72 -11.29 3.51
CA ALA A 583 -21.50 -10.11 3.14
C ALA A 583 -23.01 -10.41 3.11
N GLY A 584 -23.82 -9.54 3.72
CA GLY A 584 -25.27 -9.74 3.88
C GLY A 584 -25.66 -10.70 5.01
N TRP A 585 -24.69 -11.21 5.78
CA TRP A 585 -24.89 -12.11 6.91
C TRP A 585 -24.17 -11.59 8.16
N ARG A 586 -24.71 -11.93 9.33
CA ARG A 586 -24.17 -11.56 10.64
C ARG A 586 -24.39 -12.65 11.68
N LEU A 587 -23.71 -12.54 12.81
CA LEU A 587 -24.00 -13.40 13.95
C LEU A 587 -25.32 -13.02 14.64
N PRO A 588 -26.11 -14.02 15.06
CA PRO A 588 -27.36 -13.79 15.80
C PRO A 588 -27.09 -13.31 17.23
N GLY A 589 -27.92 -12.37 17.69
CA GLY A 589 -27.96 -11.93 19.08
C GLY A 589 -28.60 -12.97 20.02
N LYS A 590 -28.49 -12.74 21.33
CA LYS A 590 -28.98 -13.63 22.39
C LYS A 590 -30.45 -14.00 22.22
N THR A 591 -31.29 -13.01 21.89
CA THR A 591 -32.75 -13.18 21.78
C THR A 591 -33.15 -14.17 20.70
N ALA A 592 -32.36 -14.33 19.64
CA ALA A 592 -32.61 -15.34 18.61
C ALA A 592 -32.37 -16.76 19.18
N TRP A 593 -31.31 -16.94 19.98
CA TRP A 593 -31.00 -18.20 20.63
C TRP A 593 -31.96 -18.56 21.78
N GLU A 594 -32.53 -17.59 22.49
CA GLU A 594 -33.50 -17.83 23.56
C GLU A 594 -34.81 -18.47 23.06
N THR A 595 -35.06 -18.46 21.75
CA THR A 595 -36.21 -19.16 21.14
C THR A 595 -36.02 -20.67 21.06
N PHE A 596 -34.82 -21.19 21.35
CA PHE A 596 -34.47 -22.60 21.34
C PHE A 596 -34.86 -23.25 22.67
N VAL A 597 -36.07 -23.81 22.71
CA VAL A 597 -36.66 -24.38 23.91
C VAL A 597 -36.59 -25.91 23.84
N TRP A 598 -35.77 -26.48 24.72
CA TRP A 598 -35.58 -27.93 24.81
C TRP A 598 -36.92 -28.66 25.00
N SER A 599 -37.08 -29.80 24.32
CA SER A 599 -38.28 -30.64 24.34
C SER A 599 -39.58 -29.98 23.84
N THR A 600 -39.53 -28.73 23.37
CA THR A 600 -40.70 -28.03 22.81
C THR A 600 -40.55 -27.88 21.30
N ASN A 601 -39.47 -27.25 20.86
CA ASN A 601 -39.17 -27.00 19.46
C ASN A 601 -37.69 -27.27 19.14
N PHE A 602 -36.91 -27.72 20.11
CA PHE A 602 -35.54 -28.17 19.93
C PHE A 602 -35.32 -29.44 20.74
N SER A 603 -34.80 -30.50 20.13
CA SER A 603 -34.58 -31.77 20.82
C SER A 603 -33.40 -32.53 20.22
N TRP A 604 -32.84 -33.45 21.00
CA TRP A 604 -31.82 -34.37 20.49
C TRP A 604 -32.34 -35.14 19.28
N ASP A 605 -31.50 -35.29 18.26
CA ASP A 605 -31.86 -36.08 17.08
C ASP A 605 -31.61 -37.56 17.38
N SER A 606 -32.66 -38.33 17.67
CA SER A 606 -32.54 -39.75 18.03
C SER A 606 -32.01 -40.63 16.90
N SER A 607 -31.90 -40.13 15.66
CA SER A 607 -31.29 -40.87 14.55
C SER A 607 -29.76 -40.84 14.58
N THR A 608 -29.15 -40.03 15.45
CA THR A 608 -27.69 -39.88 15.54
C THR A 608 -27.24 -39.55 16.97
N SER A 609 -25.98 -39.82 17.30
CA SER A 609 -25.34 -39.38 18.54
C SER A 609 -24.62 -38.04 18.39
N SER A 610 -24.85 -37.31 17.31
CA SER A 610 -23.96 -36.24 16.87
C SER A 610 -24.65 -34.90 16.64
N GLY A 611 -25.83 -34.67 17.21
CA GLY A 611 -26.51 -33.38 17.07
C GLY A 611 -27.96 -33.34 17.56
N ALA A 612 -28.57 -32.18 17.37
CA ALA A 612 -29.95 -31.90 17.73
C ALA A 612 -30.70 -31.27 16.55
N ALA A 613 -32.03 -31.30 16.60
CA ALA A 613 -32.92 -30.80 15.58
C ALA A 613 -33.81 -29.68 16.14
N ARG A 614 -33.99 -28.65 15.32
CA ARG A 614 -34.89 -27.51 15.52
C ARG A 614 -36.09 -27.66 14.62
N ASP A 615 -37.28 -27.70 15.19
CA ASP A 615 -38.51 -27.67 14.42
C ASP A 615 -38.64 -26.32 13.71
N VAL A 616 -39.04 -26.38 12.44
CA VAL A 616 -39.21 -25.20 11.59
C VAL A 616 -40.66 -25.17 11.11
N GLU A 617 -41.38 -24.12 11.49
CA GLU A 617 -42.80 -23.98 11.17
C GLU A 617 -43.03 -23.96 9.66
N GLY A 618 -43.95 -24.78 9.18
CA GLY A 618 -44.29 -24.86 7.75
C GLY A 618 -43.29 -25.66 6.89
N GLU A 619 -42.20 -26.18 7.46
CA GLU A 619 -41.21 -26.98 6.75
C GLU A 619 -41.37 -28.48 7.06
N THR A 620 -41.10 -29.32 6.07
CA THR A 620 -41.20 -30.80 6.21
C THR A 620 -39.99 -31.42 6.90
N LEU A 621 -38.85 -30.72 6.91
CA LEU A 621 -37.60 -31.22 7.48
C LEU A 621 -37.05 -30.23 8.52
N PRO A 622 -36.68 -30.69 9.73
CA PRO A 622 -36.17 -29.81 10.78
C PRO A 622 -34.78 -29.26 10.42
N ALA A 623 -34.41 -28.17 11.08
CA ALA A 623 -33.09 -27.57 11.02
C ALA A 623 -32.11 -28.34 11.91
N TRP A 624 -31.04 -28.89 11.34
CA TRP A 624 -30.10 -29.73 12.09
C TRP A 624 -28.89 -28.94 12.60
N TYR A 625 -28.49 -29.24 13.83
CA TYR A 625 -27.40 -28.60 14.55
C TYR A 625 -26.41 -29.67 15.02
N PRO A 626 -25.16 -29.67 14.53
CA PRO A 626 -24.16 -30.67 14.89
C PRO A 626 -23.72 -30.50 16.34
N LEU A 627 -23.38 -31.62 16.98
CA LEU A 627 -22.63 -31.61 18.23
C LEU A 627 -21.21 -31.11 17.93
N SER A 628 -21.06 -29.77 17.83
CA SER A 628 -19.84 -29.10 17.38
C SER A 628 -18.74 -29.13 18.43
N GLY A 629 -19.05 -29.34 19.71
CA GLY A 629 -18.07 -29.22 20.78
C GLY A 629 -17.54 -27.79 20.93
N ARG A 630 -16.31 -27.68 21.44
CA ARG A 630 -15.52 -26.44 21.56
C ARG A 630 -14.03 -26.72 21.53
N LEU A 631 -13.21 -25.68 21.33
CA LEU A 631 -11.78 -25.67 21.63
C LEU A 631 -11.55 -25.05 23.01
N ASP A 632 -10.73 -25.71 23.82
CA ASP A 632 -10.37 -25.27 25.17
C ASP A 632 -9.50 -23.98 25.15
N ASN A 633 -9.69 -23.10 26.14
CA ASN A 633 -8.96 -21.83 26.22
C ASN A 633 -7.52 -21.95 26.72
N SER A 634 -7.06 -23.12 27.17
CA SER A 634 -5.71 -23.33 27.69
C SER A 634 -4.77 -23.96 26.67
N SER A 635 -5.27 -24.90 25.86
CA SER A 635 -4.47 -25.75 24.97
C SER A 635 -4.98 -25.83 23.52
N MET A 636 -6.14 -25.23 23.22
CA MET A 636 -6.93 -25.47 21.99
C MET A 636 -7.37 -26.92 21.80
N GLU A 637 -7.31 -27.76 22.84
CA GLU A 637 -7.79 -29.14 22.74
C GLU A 637 -9.29 -29.18 22.46
N TYR A 638 -9.69 -30.14 21.62
CA TYR A 638 -11.08 -30.31 21.24
C TYR A 638 -11.87 -31.03 22.33
N ALA A 639 -12.92 -30.37 22.83
CA ALA A 639 -13.90 -30.96 23.74
C ALA A 639 -15.21 -31.22 22.99
N ALA A 640 -15.58 -32.50 22.82
CA ALA A 640 -16.69 -32.91 21.98
C ALA A 640 -18.10 -32.53 22.51
N SER A 641 -18.25 -32.32 23.82
CA SER A 641 -19.55 -32.03 24.44
C SER A 641 -19.41 -31.10 25.66
N PRO A 642 -20.38 -30.19 25.89
CA PRO A 642 -21.54 -29.92 25.03
C PRO A 642 -21.14 -29.17 23.75
N ALA A 643 -22.06 -29.04 22.80
CA ALA A 643 -21.88 -28.16 21.65
C ALA A 643 -22.00 -26.70 22.06
N TYR A 644 -21.21 -25.85 21.41
CA TYR A 644 -21.23 -24.41 21.60
C TYR A 644 -21.40 -23.68 20.27
N LEU A 645 -22.34 -22.74 20.25
CA LEU A 645 -22.64 -21.84 19.13
C LEU A 645 -22.69 -20.41 19.63
N TRP A 646 -21.76 -19.58 19.15
CA TRP A 646 -21.65 -18.22 19.66
C TRP A 646 -22.86 -17.34 19.36
N SER A 647 -23.14 -16.44 20.29
CA SER A 647 -23.96 -15.26 20.05
C SER A 647 -23.09 -14.03 19.82
N ALA A 648 -23.60 -13.08 19.03
CA ALA A 648 -23.03 -11.74 18.94
C ALA A 648 -23.15 -10.93 20.24
N SER A 649 -24.04 -11.34 21.15
CA SER A 649 -24.34 -10.60 22.37
C SER A 649 -23.34 -10.86 23.50
N PHE A 650 -23.08 -9.81 24.26
CA PHE A 650 -22.29 -9.85 25.49
C PHE A 650 -23.20 -9.62 26.70
N GLY A 651 -22.99 -10.41 27.76
CA GLY A 651 -23.73 -10.32 29.01
C GLY A 651 -23.13 -9.32 29.98
N ASN A 652 -23.28 -9.57 31.27
CA ASN A 652 -22.76 -8.65 32.29
C ASN A 652 -21.24 -8.73 32.39
N THR A 653 -20.69 -9.93 32.25
CA THR A 653 -19.25 -10.18 32.44
C THR A 653 -18.62 -10.98 31.30
N MET A 654 -19.42 -11.72 30.55
CA MET A 654 -18.97 -12.68 29.56
C MET A 654 -19.88 -12.71 28.33
N PRO A 655 -19.40 -13.20 27.19
CA PRO A 655 -20.24 -13.39 26.02
C PRO A 655 -21.27 -14.50 26.19
N TYR A 656 -22.37 -14.38 25.44
CA TYR A 656 -23.38 -15.42 25.36
C TYR A 656 -23.03 -16.50 24.33
N VAL A 657 -23.37 -17.73 24.67
CA VAL A 657 -23.31 -18.88 23.79
C VAL A 657 -24.62 -19.67 23.91
N PHE A 658 -25.08 -20.23 22.81
CA PHE A 658 -26.07 -21.29 22.84
C PHE A 658 -25.35 -22.63 22.99
N GLN A 659 -25.65 -23.34 24.07
CA GLN A 659 -25.08 -24.66 24.34
C GLN A 659 -26.16 -25.74 24.36
N PHE A 660 -25.81 -26.94 23.90
CA PHE A 660 -26.70 -28.09 23.99
C PHE A 660 -25.95 -29.42 24.07
N SER A 661 -26.63 -30.42 24.61
CA SER A 661 -26.19 -31.82 24.67
C SER A 661 -27.40 -32.73 24.49
N SER A 662 -27.22 -34.05 24.66
CA SER A 662 -28.33 -35.01 24.63
C SER A 662 -29.35 -34.84 25.76
N SER A 663 -29.02 -34.09 26.82
CA SER A 663 -29.90 -33.91 27.98
C SER A 663 -30.55 -32.54 28.11
N GLY A 664 -30.19 -31.56 27.28
CA GLY A 664 -30.71 -30.20 27.40
C GLY A 664 -30.06 -29.17 26.48
N ALA A 665 -30.69 -28.00 26.37
CA ALA A 665 -30.17 -26.82 25.69
C ALA A 665 -30.43 -25.54 26.49
N SER A 666 -29.53 -24.56 26.40
CA SER A 666 -29.64 -23.28 27.10
C SER A 666 -28.76 -22.21 26.45
N THR A 667 -29.14 -20.94 26.62
CA THR A 667 -28.28 -19.79 26.32
C THR A 667 -27.63 -19.30 27.61
N VAL A 668 -26.30 -19.32 27.69
CA VAL A 668 -25.55 -19.01 28.91
C VAL A 668 -24.38 -18.07 28.63
N GLU A 669 -23.91 -17.37 29.65
CA GLU A 669 -22.63 -16.65 29.63
C GLU A 669 -21.48 -17.67 29.77
N THR A 670 -20.42 -17.53 28.96
CA THR A 670 -19.21 -18.37 29.07
C THR A 670 -17.94 -17.61 28.73
N SER A 671 -16.76 -18.17 29.05
CA SER A 671 -15.47 -17.58 28.71
C SER A 671 -15.36 -17.33 27.21
N GLY A 672 -15.14 -16.07 26.83
CA GLY A 672 -14.93 -15.66 25.44
C GLY A 672 -13.65 -16.19 24.84
N ALA A 673 -12.73 -16.70 25.67
CA ALA A 673 -11.47 -17.29 25.25
C ALA A 673 -11.60 -18.70 24.64
N TRP A 674 -12.75 -19.37 24.79
CA TRP A 674 -13.01 -20.65 24.12
C TRP A 674 -13.15 -20.48 22.60
N GLY A 675 -12.88 -21.55 21.86
CA GLY A 675 -13.24 -21.64 20.45
C GLY A 675 -14.60 -22.32 20.30
N ALA A 676 -15.57 -21.67 19.67
CA ALA A 676 -16.85 -22.29 19.36
C ALA A 676 -17.28 -22.02 17.92
N ALA A 677 -18.15 -22.86 17.41
CA ALA A 677 -18.68 -22.70 16.07
C ALA A 677 -19.61 -21.48 16.00
N VAL A 678 -19.84 -20.99 14.78
CA VAL A 678 -20.79 -19.91 14.52
C VAL A 678 -21.78 -20.32 13.43
N ARG A 679 -23.01 -19.80 13.51
CA ARG A 679 -24.03 -19.95 12.47
C ARG A 679 -24.66 -18.60 12.19
N CYS A 680 -24.55 -18.15 10.95
CA CYS A 680 -24.96 -16.81 10.56
C CYS A 680 -26.47 -16.73 10.28
N VAL A 681 -27.02 -15.55 10.52
CA VAL A 681 -28.35 -15.12 10.10
C VAL A 681 -28.24 -14.00 9.08
N LYS A 682 -29.24 -13.86 8.22
CA LYS A 682 -29.31 -12.78 7.23
C LYS A 682 -29.39 -11.43 7.95
N GLN A 683 -28.65 -10.44 7.46
CA GLN A 683 -28.47 -9.16 8.13
C GLN A 683 -29.78 -8.39 8.32
#